data_AF-A0A6H0Y104-F1
#
_entry.id   AF-A0A6H0Y104-F1
#
_cell.length_a   1.000
_cell.length_b   1.000
_cell.length_c   1.000
_cell.angle_alpha   90.00
_cell.angle_beta   90.00
_cell.angle_gamma   90.00
#
_symmetry.space_group_name_H-M   'P 1'
#
loop_
_entity.id
_entity.type
_entity.pdbx_description
1 polymer ?
#
loop_
_entity_poly.entity_id
_entity_poly.type
_entity_poly.pdbx_seq_one_letter_code
_entity_poly.pdbx_strand_id
1 'polypeptide(L)'
;MLKPLSRTETSLLGLGFIASVAVLIKTWQDNGEPLLSSLAISGLAFTSCFALIRWTGDAFLAKGFKGKDMSKKNPTEIPEMLGLVCATVHLFAILAFLPFAYRRGVSEIAKGDITSREAYGDELERVPHLFPLDKVRHSITCCTPAHTTLQHASYDSAFCALAFATLLGLIDDIFDLRWRHKWFIPSLSALPMLLLYYERSGDTHVVVPVFLRSYLPSLIELGGAYYLYMAAIATFCPNSINMLAGVNGLEVGQCIVIALQIMLNDLLYISPAVPQPHPAAEAHLFSIYLLLPLLGVSLALLWHNWYPAKVFVGDTYCYFAGMVFAVVGILGHFSKTLLLLFVPQVFNFLYSTPQLFGLVPCPRHRLPRFNTRTGLLEPSIAVVTEDKPLKPIVGEVLKLLHVVKLIRVETNAVGTVTSTTNLTLINLWLVWRGPLREDRLSGELLLLQAAICSARSTRPTTITEPPSYTCRRQPSKRFHKLVHQVKCSLNHHPSKTALHLQYIYTANKMLSPMQLLVALCFWLNAALATDVFAHFMMQNAWSYKGAEWALDIKNAQAMGIDGFILNVIPPLCDSSNNATWQFERAYDAYCVAAYMGFKMMLSFDMSYTSCDVYWTPQVMYDNLEHLSSIPNSPYRWNTDILVTTFGGTNAPYGNSFLQAFKDLARANNFRVQLAPALTTYSNDAQQNADAAASQLMVDYPSADGYVNWQAWPLDTHANMTTAVDQAFQNKLRAAGHTGPYIMSVSPWQYKDLDNSDKQDSWVQYSDYLFPQRWQSLVGPNAFKPDMIQLLTWNDWGESHYLRDLPSTDPLAPDYVQLGNMANYVTRMNHSAWRTIATYYITWMKSGSAPQVTADTVVAWYRTHPKGVSCASGATVPIRNADFVQDALFFWGVVTSEATISATVGSYTSSLVAYPGSPVMSHVQFPPEVLNNGAVITPEAAVMRNGGVVQWNQGTHNISANCDWENYNPEVMLVGPGLL
;
A
#
# COMPACT_ATOMS: atom_id res chain seq x y z
N MET A 1 -19.06 -27.68 -34.94
CA MET A 1 -19.31 -26.23 -34.84
C MET A 1 -20.32 -25.98 -33.74
N LEU A 2 -19.97 -25.12 -32.79
CA LEU A 2 -20.94 -24.62 -31.82
C LEU A 2 -21.94 -23.74 -32.56
N LYS A 3 -23.24 -24.02 -32.41
CA LYS A 3 -24.25 -23.13 -33.01
C LYS A 3 -24.13 -21.73 -32.40
N PRO A 4 -24.28 -20.65 -33.20
CA PRO A 4 -24.40 -19.31 -32.65
C PRO A 4 -25.59 -19.25 -31.69
N LEU A 5 -25.59 -18.27 -30.79
CA LEU A 5 -26.67 -18.06 -29.84
C LEU A 5 -27.99 -17.89 -30.60
N SER A 6 -29.03 -18.61 -30.18
CA SER A 6 -30.39 -18.40 -30.67
C SER A 6 -30.91 -17.04 -30.21
N ARG A 7 -31.89 -16.48 -30.91
CA ARG A 7 -32.52 -15.21 -30.51
C ARG A 7 -33.01 -15.24 -29.06
N THR A 8 -33.62 -16.36 -28.64
CA THR A 8 -34.08 -16.54 -27.26
C THR A 8 -32.94 -16.55 -26.26
N GLU A 9 -31.84 -17.28 -26.54
CA GLU A 9 -30.65 -17.27 -25.67
C GLU A 9 -30.02 -15.87 -25.61
N THR A 10 -29.89 -15.16 -26.73
CA THR A 10 -29.38 -13.79 -26.76
C THR A 10 -30.24 -12.84 -25.93
N SER A 11 -31.58 -12.93 -26.05
CA SER A 11 -32.49 -12.11 -25.24
C SER A 11 -32.41 -12.43 -23.76
N LEU A 12 -32.38 -13.72 -23.37
CA LEU A 12 -32.30 -14.13 -21.97
C LEU A 12 -30.96 -13.74 -21.32
N LEU A 13 -29.85 -13.98 -22.03
CA LEU A 13 -28.51 -13.57 -21.55
C LEU A 13 -28.39 -12.05 -21.48
N GLY A 14 -28.94 -11.33 -22.48
CA GLY A 14 -29.00 -9.87 -22.49
C GLY A 14 -29.81 -9.31 -21.32
N LEU A 15 -30.98 -9.88 -21.03
CA LEU A 15 -31.79 -9.51 -19.87
C LEU A 15 -31.05 -9.77 -18.56
N GLY A 16 -30.42 -10.94 -18.42
CA GLY A 16 -29.61 -11.27 -17.25
C GLY A 16 -28.43 -10.30 -17.06
N PHE A 17 -27.74 -9.95 -18.14
CA PHE A 17 -26.63 -9.01 -18.13
C PHE A 17 -27.10 -7.60 -17.69
N ILE A 18 -28.17 -7.10 -18.31
CA ILE A 18 -28.75 -5.78 -17.97
C ILE A 18 -29.23 -5.76 -16.52
N ALA A 19 -29.89 -6.81 -16.05
CA ALA A 19 -30.34 -6.91 -14.67
C ALA A 19 -29.16 -6.87 -13.68
N SER A 20 -28.09 -7.62 -13.95
CA SER A 20 -26.88 -7.60 -13.13
C SER A 20 -26.19 -6.23 -13.12
N VAL A 21 -26.09 -5.55 -14.27
CA VAL A 21 -25.55 -4.18 -14.35
C VAL A 21 -26.45 -3.21 -13.57
N ALA A 22 -27.77 -3.33 -13.68
CA ALA A 22 -28.70 -2.47 -12.94
C ALA A 22 -28.55 -2.65 -11.42
N VAL A 23 -28.38 -3.90 -10.95
CA VAL A 23 -28.10 -4.18 -9.53
C VAL A 23 -26.76 -3.56 -9.12
N LEU A 24 -25.70 -3.65 -9.94
CA LEU A 24 -24.40 -3.03 -9.63
C LEU A 24 -24.46 -1.50 -9.60
N ILE A 25 -25.19 -0.87 -10.53
CA ILE A 25 -25.38 0.59 -10.51
C ILE A 25 -26.15 0.98 -9.24
N LYS A 26 -27.19 0.22 -8.88
CA LYS A 26 -27.96 0.47 -7.67
C LYS A 26 -27.11 0.27 -6.40
N THR A 27 -26.35 -0.82 -6.28
CA THR A 27 -25.46 -1.02 -5.13
C THR A 27 -24.36 0.05 -5.09
N TRP A 28 -23.89 0.52 -6.25
CA TRP A 28 -23.01 1.67 -6.37
C TRP A 28 -23.67 3.00 -5.99
N GLN A 29 -24.99 3.11 -5.96
CA GLN A 29 -25.67 4.30 -5.43
C GLN A 29 -25.91 4.15 -3.92
N ASP A 30 -26.32 2.96 -3.46
CA ASP A 30 -26.75 2.65 -2.09
C ASP A 30 -25.59 2.20 -1.16
N ASN A 31 -24.48 2.95 -1.10
CA ASN A 31 -23.32 2.69 -0.21
C ASN A 31 -22.58 1.33 -0.36
N GLY A 32 -22.76 0.61 -1.47
CA GLY A 32 -21.84 -0.45 -1.91
C GLY A 32 -21.92 -1.76 -1.12
N GLU A 33 -23.11 -2.33 -0.93
CA GLU A 33 -23.28 -3.67 -0.34
C GLU A 33 -22.44 -4.73 -1.08
N PRO A 34 -21.32 -5.25 -0.50
CA PRO A 34 -20.37 -6.07 -1.24
C PRO A 34 -20.94 -7.43 -1.65
N LEU A 35 -21.76 -8.05 -0.80
CA LEU A 35 -22.38 -9.35 -1.11
C LEU A 35 -23.33 -9.26 -2.31
N LEU A 36 -24.17 -8.23 -2.37
CA LEU A 36 -25.07 -8.00 -3.51
C LEU A 36 -24.28 -7.68 -4.79
N SER A 37 -23.18 -6.94 -4.65
CA SER A 37 -22.31 -6.60 -5.77
C SER A 37 -21.59 -7.85 -6.31
N SER A 38 -21.06 -8.71 -5.43
CA SER A 38 -20.46 -10.00 -5.82
C SER A 38 -21.49 -10.94 -6.49
N LEU A 39 -22.73 -10.99 -5.98
CA LEU A 39 -23.81 -11.76 -6.60
C LEU A 39 -24.16 -11.23 -8.01
N ALA A 40 -24.25 -9.92 -8.18
CA ALA A 40 -24.51 -9.31 -9.48
C ALA A 40 -23.37 -9.56 -10.47
N ILE A 41 -22.11 -9.41 -10.03
CA ILE A 41 -20.91 -9.75 -10.81
C ILE A 41 -20.91 -11.23 -11.21
N SER A 42 -21.41 -12.12 -10.35
CA SER A 42 -21.52 -13.55 -10.67
C SER A 42 -22.54 -13.82 -11.79
N GLY A 43 -23.62 -13.05 -11.84
CA GLY A 43 -24.55 -13.05 -12.97
C GLY A 43 -23.91 -12.53 -14.26
N LEU A 44 -23.08 -11.49 -14.19
CA LEU A 44 -22.28 -11.03 -15.33
C LEU A 44 -21.27 -12.08 -15.78
N ALA A 45 -20.61 -12.75 -14.83
CA ALA A 45 -19.65 -13.80 -15.09
C ALA A 45 -20.33 -14.99 -15.79
N PHE A 46 -21.50 -15.42 -15.33
CA PHE A 46 -22.31 -16.46 -15.99
C PHE A 46 -22.67 -16.08 -17.42
N THR A 47 -23.30 -14.91 -17.62
CA THR A 47 -23.78 -14.48 -18.94
C THR A 47 -22.65 -14.28 -19.94
N SER A 48 -21.55 -13.65 -19.50
CA SER A 48 -20.35 -13.41 -20.32
C SER A 48 -19.65 -14.72 -20.67
N CYS A 49 -19.44 -15.60 -19.68
CA CYS A 49 -18.79 -16.89 -19.90
C CYS A 49 -19.60 -17.77 -20.86
N PHE A 50 -20.92 -17.83 -20.69
CA PHE A 50 -21.81 -18.60 -21.56
C PHE A 50 -21.69 -18.16 -23.03
N ALA A 51 -21.71 -16.85 -23.27
CA ALA A 51 -21.60 -16.29 -24.61
C ALA A 51 -20.20 -16.52 -25.20
N LEU A 52 -19.16 -16.25 -24.42
CA LEU A 52 -17.77 -16.40 -24.85
C LEU A 52 -17.43 -17.84 -25.24
N ILE A 53 -17.87 -18.85 -24.46
CA ILE A 53 -17.68 -20.27 -24.81
C ILE A 53 -18.24 -20.57 -26.21
N ARG A 54 -19.42 -20.04 -26.53
CA ARG A 54 -20.05 -20.23 -27.85
C ARG A 54 -19.31 -19.48 -28.95
N TRP A 55 -18.83 -18.27 -28.69
CA TRP A 55 -18.16 -17.44 -29.70
C TRP A 55 -16.73 -17.88 -29.98
N THR A 56 -16.02 -18.46 -28.99
CA THR A 56 -14.61 -18.83 -29.13
C THR A 56 -14.39 -20.30 -29.45
N GLY A 57 -15.33 -21.20 -29.16
CA GLY A 57 -15.07 -22.65 -29.30
C GLY A 57 -14.70 -23.08 -30.73
N ASP A 58 -15.25 -22.45 -31.77
CA ASP A 58 -14.83 -22.74 -33.15
C ASP A 58 -13.40 -22.25 -33.46
N ALA A 59 -12.96 -21.16 -32.81
CA ALA A 59 -11.57 -20.68 -32.91
C ALA A 59 -10.58 -21.64 -32.24
N PHE A 60 -10.95 -22.23 -31.09
CA PHE A 60 -10.15 -23.26 -30.41
C PHE A 60 -10.02 -24.51 -31.30
N LEU A 61 -11.13 -24.97 -31.89
CA LEU A 61 -11.11 -26.05 -32.88
C LEU A 61 -10.20 -25.73 -34.06
N ALA A 62 -10.29 -24.52 -34.62
CA ALA A 62 -9.50 -24.10 -35.78
C ALA A 62 -7.98 -24.03 -35.47
N LYS A 63 -7.61 -23.73 -34.22
CA LYS A 63 -6.23 -23.73 -33.75
C LYS A 63 -5.70 -25.12 -33.35
N GLY A 64 -6.55 -26.14 -33.37
CA GLY A 64 -6.18 -27.51 -33.04
C GLY A 64 -6.35 -27.90 -31.57
N PHE A 65 -6.93 -27.02 -30.74
CA PHE A 65 -7.30 -27.34 -29.35
C PHE A 65 -8.62 -28.13 -29.34
N LYS A 66 -8.51 -29.44 -29.51
CA LYS A 66 -9.66 -30.34 -29.70
C LYS A 66 -9.42 -31.72 -29.10
N GLY A 67 -10.46 -32.28 -28.50
CA GLY A 67 -10.47 -33.62 -27.92
C GLY A 67 -11.53 -34.51 -28.57
N LYS A 68 -11.29 -35.82 -28.63
CA LYS A 68 -12.29 -36.80 -29.08
C LYS A 68 -13.09 -37.32 -27.89
N ASP A 69 -14.41 -37.28 -27.98
CA ASP A 69 -15.27 -37.90 -26.98
C ASP A 69 -15.29 -39.43 -27.15
N MET A 70 -14.44 -40.10 -26.36
CA MET A 70 -14.23 -41.56 -26.39
C MET A 70 -15.42 -42.36 -25.85
N SER A 71 -16.38 -41.70 -25.19
CA SER A 71 -17.55 -42.31 -24.55
C SER A 71 -18.78 -42.37 -25.45
N LYS A 72 -18.60 -42.19 -26.77
CA LYS A 72 -19.69 -42.15 -27.76
C LYS A 72 -19.49 -43.14 -28.90
N LYS A 73 -20.61 -43.59 -29.49
CA LYS A 73 -20.63 -44.52 -30.63
C LYS A 73 -19.90 -43.96 -31.86
N ASN A 74 -20.07 -42.67 -32.12
CA ASN A 74 -19.37 -41.92 -33.17
C ASN A 74 -18.57 -40.80 -32.51
N PRO A 75 -17.28 -41.00 -32.21
CA PRO A 75 -16.45 -39.99 -31.56
C PRO A 75 -16.29 -38.76 -32.45
N THR A 76 -16.87 -37.64 -32.04
CA THR A 76 -16.69 -36.33 -32.68
C THR A 76 -15.61 -35.55 -31.96
N GLU A 77 -14.81 -34.79 -32.71
CA GLU A 77 -13.89 -33.80 -32.13
C GLU A 77 -14.68 -32.59 -31.65
N ILE A 78 -14.46 -32.20 -30.39
CA ILE A 78 -15.06 -31.03 -29.78
C ILE A 78 -13.97 -30.09 -29.24
N PRO A 79 -14.24 -28.77 -29.11
CA PRO A 79 -13.28 -27.81 -28.59
C PRO A 79 -12.81 -28.21 -27.19
N GLU A 80 -11.51 -28.11 -26.93
CA GLU A 80 -10.87 -28.39 -25.64
C GLU A 80 -10.29 -27.11 -25.03
N MET A 81 -9.88 -27.13 -23.76
CA MET A 81 -9.28 -25.99 -23.05
C MET A 81 -10.27 -24.80 -22.84
N LEU A 82 -11.59 -25.04 -22.89
CA LEU A 82 -12.60 -23.98 -22.67
C LEU A 82 -12.69 -23.54 -21.19
N GLY A 83 -12.02 -24.25 -20.29
CA GLY A 83 -11.71 -23.80 -18.94
C GLY A 83 -10.97 -22.46 -18.89
N LEU A 84 -10.16 -22.14 -19.90
CA LEU A 84 -9.43 -20.88 -19.99
C LEU A 84 -10.37 -19.66 -20.04
N VAL A 85 -11.49 -19.79 -20.76
CA VAL A 85 -12.52 -18.73 -20.83
C VAL A 85 -13.10 -18.48 -19.45
N CYS A 86 -13.39 -19.56 -18.71
CA CYS A 86 -13.97 -19.49 -17.37
C CYS A 86 -13.01 -18.84 -16.37
N ALA A 87 -11.75 -19.29 -16.37
CA ALA A 87 -10.72 -18.74 -15.50
C ALA A 87 -10.48 -17.25 -15.78
N THR A 88 -10.45 -16.86 -17.06
CA THR A 88 -10.26 -15.47 -17.47
C THR A 88 -11.43 -14.58 -17.03
N VAL A 89 -12.68 -15.02 -17.27
CA VAL A 89 -13.87 -14.28 -16.82
C VAL A 89 -13.92 -14.18 -15.30
N HIS A 90 -13.49 -15.21 -14.56
CA HIS A 90 -13.40 -15.17 -13.10
C HIS A 90 -12.37 -14.17 -12.59
N LEU A 91 -11.18 -14.14 -13.19
CA LEU A 91 -10.14 -13.15 -12.85
C LEU A 91 -10.64 -11.72 -13.08
N PHE A 92 -11.33 -11.45 -14.20
CA PHE A 92 -11.95 -10.16 -14.43
C PHE A 92 -13.08 -9.85 -13.44
N ALA A 93 -13.86 -10.85 -13.04
CA ALA A 93 -14.91 -10.68 -12.04
C ALA A 93 -14.33 -10.28 -10.67
N ILE A 94 -13.19 -10.85 -10.26
CA ILE A 94 -12.49 -10.42 -9.05
C ILE A 94 -12.07 -8.95 -9.16
N LEU A 95 -11.42 -8.56 -10.27
CA LEU A 95 -10.98 -7.19 -10.48
C LEU A 95 -12.15 -6.19 -10.47
N ALA A 96 -13.26 -6.56 -11.11
CA ALA A 96 -14.48 -5.75 -11.13
C ALA A 96 -15.14 -5.64 -9.74
N PHE A 97 -14.90 -6.60 -8.84
CA PHE A 97 -15.45 -6.62 -7.49
C PHE A 97 -14.67 -5.72 -6.51
N LEU A 98 -13.36 -5.54 -6.70
CA LEU A 98 -12.51 -4.78 -5.77
C LEU A 98 -13.08 -3.39 -5.42
N PRO A 99 -13.55 -2.56 -6.36
CA PRO A 99 -14.11 -1.23 -6.02
C PRO A 99 -15.32 -1.29 -5.09
N PHE A 100 -16.11 -2.37 -5.17
CA PHE A 100 -17.31 -2.57 -4.34
C PHE A 100 -16.95 -3.14 -2.96
N ALA A 101 -15.92 -3.98 -2.88
CA ALA A 101 -15.44 -4.53 -1.62
C ALA A 101 -14.93 -3.44 -0.65
N TYR A 102 -14.41 -2.33 -1.17
CA TYR A 102 -13.68 -1.33 -0.38
C TYR A 102 -14.35 0.04 -0.25
N ARG A 103 -15.55 0.21 -0.82
CA ARG A 103 -16.20 1.51 -0.88
C ARG A 103 -16.54 2.11 0.49
N ARG A 104 -16.99 1.30 1.46
CA ARG A 104 -17.31 1.78 2.82
C ARG A 104 -16.10 2.44 3.49
N GLY A 105 -14.94 1.77 3.47
CA GLY A 105 -13.70 2.30 4.04
C GLY A 105 -13.26 3.62 3.39
N VAL A 106 -13.39 3.74 2.06
CA VAL A 106 -13.05 4.99 1.35
C VAL A 106 -14.06 6.11 1.66
N SER A 107 -15.35 5.80 1.80
CA SER A 107 -16.41 6.79 2.04
C SER A 107 -16.48 7.32 3.47
N GLU A 108 -16.11 6.50 4.46
CA GLU A 108 -16.07 6.89 5.88
C GLU A 108 -14.83 7.74 6.18
N ILE A 109 -13.69 7.41 5.57
CA ILE A 109 -12.48 8.26 5.57
C ILE A 109 -12.75 9.61 4.90
N ALA A 110 -13.55 9.63 3.83
CA ALA A 110 -13.90 10.86 3.12
C ALA A 110 -14.90 11.76 3.86
N LYS A 111 -15.64 11.24 4.86
CA LYS A 111 -16.67 11.98 5.61
C LYS A 111 -16.22 12.48 6.99
N GLY A 112 -15.03 12.10 7.46
CA GLY A 112 -14.49 12.58 8.73
C GLY A 112 -15.23 12.06 9.98
N ASP A 113 -16.09 11.06 9.85
CA ASP A 113 -17.06 10.65 10.90
C ASP A 113 -16.50 9.62 11.91
N ILE A 114 -15.21 9.30 11.86
CA ILE A 114 -14.59 8.41 12.83
C ILE A 114 -14.05 9.25 13.99
N THR A 115 -14.91 9.53 14.97
CA THR A 115 -14.43 9.87 16.31
C THR A 115 -13.82 8.59 16.92
N SER A 116 -12.54 8.66 17.28
CA SER A 116 -11.71 7.53 17.72
C SER A 116 -12.07 7.00 19.12
N ARG A 117 -13.35 6.97 19.49
CA ARG A 117 -13.80 6.62 20.84
C ARG A 117 -14.88 5.53 20.91
N GLU A 118 -15.61 5.26 19.83
CA GLU A 118 -16.72 4.29 19.88
C GLU A 118 -16.35 2.84 19.52
N ALA A 119 -15.10 2.55 19.14
CA ALA A 119 -14.65 1.19 18.79
C ALA A 119 -13.75 0.50 19.82
N TYR A 120 -13.42 1.14 20.96
CA TYR A 120 -12.42 0.61 21.92
C TYR A 120 -12.80 0.72 23.42
N GLY A 121 -14.06 0.96 23.75
CA GLY A 121 -14.52 0.96 25.14
C GLY A 121 -15.03 -0.42 25.58
N ASP A 122 -14.21 -1.18 26.32
CA ASP A 122 -14.65 -1.83 27.58
C ASP A 122 -13.63 -2.79 28.25
N GLU A 123 -12.40 -2.97 27.76
CA GLU A 123 -11.46 -3.92 28.39
C GLU A 123 -10.15 -3.36 28.98
N LEU A 124 -10.01 -2.04 29.16
CA LEU A 124 -8.75 -1.44 29.61
C LEU A 124 -8.76 -0.72 30.98
N GLU A 125 -9.71 -1.02 31.87
CA GLU A 125 -9.82 -0.34 33.18
C GLU A 125 -9.47 -1.19 34.41
N ARG A 126 -8.81 -2.35 34.26
CA ARG A 126 -8.43 -3.18 35.43
C ARG A 126 -7.05 -3.84 35.35
N VAL A 127 -5.96 -3.07 35.36
CA VAL A 127 -4.68 -3.54 35.94
C VAL A 127 -3.88 -2.34 36.51
N PRO A 128 -3.67 -2.25 37.83
CA PRO A 128 -2.81 -1.22 38.42
C PRO A 128 -1.32 -1.58 38.30
N HIS A 129 -0.52 -0.57 37.95
CA HIS A 129 0.91 -0.34 38.23
C HIS A 129 1.88 -1.53 38.24
N LEU A 130 2.73 -1.66 37.20
CA LEU A 130 4.18 -1.99 37.28
C LEU A 130 4.75 -2.13 35.85
N PHE A 131 5.61 -1.20 35.43
CA PHE A 131 6.55 -1.37 34.30
C PHE A 131 7.82 -2.08 34.83
N PRO A 132 8.66 -2.79 34.02
CA PRO A 132 8.98 -2.50 32.62
C PRO A 132 9.11 -3.74 31.68
N LEU A 133 9.26 -3.48 30.38
CA LEU A 133 9.56 -4.44 29.29
C LEU A 133 8.43 -5.41 28.88
N ASP A 134 7.36 -4.90 28.26
CA ASP A 134 6.53 -5.67 27.30
C ASP A 134 5.68 -4.77 26.35
N LYS A 135 6.00 -3.47 26.24
CA LYS A 135 5.27 -2.51 25.37
C LYS A 135 5.91 -2.31 23.98
N VAL A 136 6.40 -3.37 23.34
CA VAL A 136 6.91 -3.29 21.94
C VAL A 136 6.03 -4.05 20.94
N ARG A 137 4.97 -4.73 21.40
CA ARG A 137 4.12 -5.53 20.51
C ARG A 137 2.76 -4.93 20.15
N HIS A 138 2.43 -3.75 20.69
CA HIS A 138 1.14 -3.08 20.45
C HIS A 138 1.23 -1.77 19.63
N SER A 139 2.41 -1.40 19.10
CA SER A 139 2.59 -0.15 18.33
C SER A 139 2.78 -0.36 16.82
N ILE A 140 2.21 -1.42 16.22
CA ILE A 140 2.26 -1.65 14.75
C ILE A 140 0.88 -1.46 14.09
N THR A 141 -0.12 -0.99 14.83
CA THR A 141 -1.53 -1.06 14.39
C THR A 141 -2.25 0.30 14.41
N CYS A 142 -1.66 1.39 13.91
CA CYS A 142 -2.40 2.67 13.81
C CYS A 142 -2.41 3.36 12.45
N CYS A 143 -1.93 2.72 11.38
CA CYS A 143 -1.98 3.30 10.04
C CYS A 143 -2.91 2.50 9.14
N THR A 144 -4.05 3.06 8.78
CA THR A 144 -5.20 2.47 8.07
C THR A 144 -6.15 1.66 8.96
N PRO A 145 -7.47 1.63 8.69
CA PRO A 145 -8.34 0.63 9.30
C PRO A 145 -7.71 -0.72 8.95
N ALA A 146 -7.09 -1.39 9.93
CA ALA A 146 -6.30 -2.59 9.70
C ALA A 146 -7.11 -3.65 8.93
N HIS A 147 -8.44 -3.62 9.05
CA HIS A 147 -9.36 -4.46 8.31
C HIS A 147 -9.36 -4.23 6.78
N THR A 148 -9.31 -3.00 6.27
CA THR A 148 -9.39 -2.75 4.82
C THR A 148 -8.08 -3.07 4.11
N THR A 149 -6.93 -2.56 4.55
CA THR A 149 -5.64 -2.78 3.85
C THR A 149 -5.19 -4.24 3.90
N LEU A 150 -5.48 -4.95 5.01
CA LEU A 150 -5.22 -6.38 5.08
C LEU A 150 -6.13 -7.13 4.12
N GLN A 151 -7.43 -6.83 4.06
CA GLN A 151 -8.31 -7.45 3.08
C GLN A 151 -7.81 -7.26 1.65
N HIS A 152 -7.35 -6.07 1.24
CA HIS A 152 -6.75 -5.83 -0.10
C HIS A 152 -5.66 -6.84 -0.43
N ALA A 153 -4.68 -7.01 0.46
CA ALA A 153 -3.58 -7.95 0.24
C ALA A 153 -4.05 -9.41 0.09
N SER A 154 -5.16 -9.80 0.73
CA SER A 154 -5.77 -11.12 0.55
C SER A 154 -6.34 -11.32 -0.86
N TYR A 155 -7.04 -10.34 -1.43
CA TYR A 155 -7.58 -10.47 -2.80
C TYR A 155 -6.48 -10.37 -3.85
N ASP A 156 -5.46 -9.54 -3.65
CA ASP A 156 -4.32 -9.43 -4.57
C ASP A 156 -3.49 -10.71 -4.60
N SER A 157 -3.22 -11.28 -3.43
CA SER A 157 -2.52 -12.57 -3.30
C SER A 157 -3.34 -13.71 -3.91
N ALA A 158 -4.65 -13.73 -3.66
CA ALA A 158 -5.58 -14.67 -4.29
C ALA A 158 -5.57 -14.54 -5.82
N PHE A 159 -5.70 -13.32 -6.36
CA PHE A 159 -5.65 -13.05 -7.79
C PHE A 159 -4.35 -13.54 -8.41
N CYS A 160 -3.20 -13.23 -7.82
CA CYS A 160 -1.89 -13.69 -8.28
C CYS A 160 -1.81 -15.22 -8.30
N ALA A 161 -2.21 -15.89 -7.21
CA ALA A 161 -2.19 -17.35 -7.12
C ALA A 161 -3.08 -18.00 -8.20
N LEU A 162 -4.28 -17.44 -8.42
CA LEU A 162 -5.21 -17.91 -9.44
C LEU A 162 -4.69 -17.68 -10.86
N ALA A 163 -4.07 -16.53 -11.12
CA ALA A 163 -3.46 -16.22 -12.42
C ALA A 163 -2.30 -17.19 -12.71
N PHE A 164 -1.43 -17.47 -11.74
CA PHE A 164 -0.37 -18.46 -11.89
C PHE A 164 -0.92 -19.87 -12.11
N ALA A 165 -1.91 -20.31 -11.33
CA ALA A 165 -2.53 -21.62 -11.53
C ALA A 165 -3.18 -21.76 -12.91
N THR A 166 -3.86 -20.71 -13.38
CA THR A 166 -4.46 -20.66 -14.71
C THR A 166 -3.40 -20.75 -15.81
N LEU A 167 -2.31 -19.99 -15.67
CA LEU A 167 -1.18 -20.05 -16.61
C LEU A 167 -0.53 -21.43 -16.63
N LEU A 168 -0.34 -22.06 -15.47
CA LEU A 168 0.23 -23.40 -15.38
C LEU A 168 -0.67 -24.46 -16.00
N GLY A 169 -1.98 -24.38 -15.76
CA GLY A 169 -2.95 -25.25 -16.42
C GLY A 169 -2.97 -25.07 -17.94
N LEU A 170 -2.86 -23.82 -18.42
CA LEU A 170 -2.72 -23.51 -19.85
C LEU A 170 -1.43 -24.09 -20.45
N ILE A 171 -0.31 -23.97 -19.74
CA ILE A 171 0.96 -24.58 -20.16
C ILE A 171 0.81 -26.11 -20.20
N ASP A 172 0.10 -26.71 -19.23
CA ASP A 172 -0.14 -28.16 -19.20
C ASP A 172 -0.97 -28.63 -20.40
N ASP A 173 -2.05 -27.92 -20.73
CA ASP A 173 -2.89 -28.21 -21.89
C ASP A 173 -2.15 -28.02 -23.23
N ILE A 174 -1.25 -27.04 -23.34
CA ILE A 174 -0.49 -26.77 -24.58
C ILE A 174 0.68 -27.74 -24.76
N PHE A 175 1.42 -28.05 -23.70
CA PHE A 175 2.70 -28.75 -23.79
C PHE A 175 2.64 -30.22 -23.33
N ASP A 176 1.51 -30.71 -22.80
CA ASP A 176 1.34 -32.06 -22.24
C ASP A 176 2.49 -32.42 -21.27
N LEU A 177 2.56 -31.68 -20.15
CA LEU A 177 3.70 -31.78 -19.24
C LEU A 177 3.80 -33.19 -18.64
N ARG A 178 5.04 -33.70 -18.52
CA ARG A 178 5.30 -34.99 -17.86
C ARG A 178 4.85 -34.93 -16.40
N TRP A 179 4.27 -36.03 -15.91
CA TRP A 179 3.70 -36.14 -14.55
C TRP A 179 4.59 -35.61 -13.42
N ARG A 180 5.92 -35.79 -13.50
CA ARG A 180 6.87 -35.27 -12.48
C ARG A 180 6.82 -33.74 -12.31
N HIS A 181 6.49 -33.01 -13.37
CA HIS A 181 6.36 -31.56 -13.35
C HIS A 181 5.02 -31.13 -12.73
N LYS A 182 3.98 -31.95 -12.88
CA LYS A 182 2.64 -31.73 -12.29
C LYS A 182 2.62 -31.82 -10.75
N TRP A 183 3.71 -32.24 -10.11
CA TRP A 183 3.84 -32.24 -8.63
C TRP A 183 4.53 -30.97 -8.10
N PHE A 184 5.64 -30.56 -8.72
CA PHE A 184 6.45 -29.47 -8.19
C PHE A 184 6.07 -28.10 -8.75
N ILE A 185 5.63 -28.03 -9.99
CA ILE A 185 5.31 -26.75 -10.64
C ILE A 185 4.05 -26.11 -10.06
N PRO A 186 2.96 -26.84 -9.76
CA PRO A 186 1.76 -26.22 -9.20
C PRO A 186 1.97 -25.59 -7.82
N SER A 187 2.93 -26.08 -7.01
CA SER A 187 3.23 -25.47 -5.71
C SER A 187 3.79 -24.04 -5.84
N LEU A 188 4.33 -23.67 -7.00
CA LEU A 188 4.77 -22.28 -7.28
C LEU A 188 3.59 -21.30 -7.30
N SER A 189 2.40 -21.74 -7.70
CA SER A 189 1.20 -20.90 -7.68
C SER A 189 0.73 -20.59 -6.25
N ALA A 190 1.20 -21.33 -5.25
CA ALA A 190 0.92 -21.05 -3.84
C ALA A 190 1.80 -19.95 -3.23
N LEU A 191 2.91 -19.59 -3.90
CA LEU A 191 3.90 -18.65 -3.35
C LEU A 191 3.31 -17.30 -2.94
N PRO A 192 2.43 -16.64 -3.73
CA PRO A 192 1.81 -15.37 -3.32
C PRO A 192 1.06 -15.49 -1.99
N MET A 193 0.36 -16.61 -1.77
CA MET A 193 -0.39 -16.86 -0.54
C MET A 193 0.51 -17.23 0.63
N LEU A 194 1.53 -18.07 0.39
CA LEU A 194 2.50 -18.46 1.41
C LEU A 194 3.27 -17.25 1.94
N LEU A 195 3.66 -16.34 1.05
CA LEU A 195 4.31 -15.08 1.40
C LEU A 195 3.36 -14.19 2.22
N LEU A 196 2.11 -14.01 1.77
CA LEU A 196 1.13 -13.25 2.54
C LEU A 196 0.90 -13.85 3.93
N TYR A 197 0.80 -15.18 4.04
CA TYR A 197 0.62 -15.87 5.31
C TYR A 197 1.82 -15.68 6.25
N TYR A 198 3.03 -15.66 5.69
CA TYR A 198 4.27 -15.37 6.43
C TYR A 198 4.34 -13.94 6.93
N GLU A 199 4.10 -12.97 6.05
CA GLU A 199 4.11 -11.54 6.39
C GLU A 199 3.05 -11.20 7.45
N ARG A 200 1.89 -11.88 7.42
CA ARG A 200 0.83 -11.73 8.43
C ARG A 200 1.15 -12.36 9.79
N SER A 201 2.35 -12.93 9.98
CA SER A 201 2.66 -13.76 11.15
C SER A 201 1.60 -14.83 11.40
N GLY A 202 1.08 -15.43 10.32
CA GLY A 202 -0.04 -16.35 10.37
C GLY A 202 0.22 -17.53 11.29
N ASP A 203 -0.82 -17.96 12.01
CA ASP A 203 -0.67 -19.01 13.02
C ASP A 203 -0.24 -20.33 12.37
N THR A 204 0.85 -20.92 12.88
CA THR A 204 1.35 -22.23 12.43
C THR A 204 1.02 -23.35 13.41
N HIS A 205 0.23 -23.04 14.43
CA HIS A 205 -0.32 -24.02 15.33
C HIS A 205 -1.50 -24.75 14.70
N VAL A 206 -1.54 -26.05 14.90
CA VAL A 206 -2.62 -26.91 14.41
C VAL A 206 -3.28 -27.59 15.59
N VAL A 207 -4.59 -27.36 15.72
CA VAL A 207 -5.43 -28.12 16.66
C VAL A 207 -5.45 -29.59 16.25
N VAL A 208 -5.01 -30.47 17.15
CA VAL A 208 -4.95 -31.92 16.93
C VAL A 208 -6.37 -32.51 16.97
N PRO A 209 -6.75 -33.37 16.00
CA PRO A 209 -8.03 -34.07 16.02
C PRO A 209 -8.26 -34.85 17.30
N VAL A 210 -9.50 -34.89 17.79
CA VAL A 210 -9.86 -35.45 19.11
C VAL A 210 -9.31 -36.87 19.32
N PHE A 211 -9.37 -37.72 18.30
CA PHE A 211 -8.90 -39.11 18.37
C PHE A 211 -7.37 -39.27 18.51
N LEU A 212 -6.58 -38.22 18.23
CA LEU A 212 -5.13 -38.21 18.39
C LEU A 212 -4.68 -37.51 19.66
N ARG A 213 -5.58 -36.83 20.38
CA ARG A 213 -5.24 -36.07 21.60
C ARG A 213 -4.79 -36.96 22.77
N SER A 214 -5.04 -38.28 22.71
CA SER A 214 -4.50 -39.24 23.67
C SER A 214 -3.00 -39.52 23.48
N TYR A 215 -2.45 -39.22 22.29
CA TYR A 215 -1.06 -39.47 21.93
C TYR A 215 -0.25 -38.18 21.73
N LEU A 216 -0.92 -37.05 21.55
CA LEU A 216 -0.34 -35.77 21.16
C LEU A 216 -1.01 -34.61 21.94
N PRO A 217 -0.32 -33.48 22.16
CA PRO A 217 -0.93 -32.32 22.79
C PRO A 217 -2.09 -31.77 21.95
N SER A 218 -3.02 -31.04 22.58
CA SER A 218 -4.20 -30.47 21.91
C SER A 218 -3.86 -29.49 20.79
N LEU A 219 -2.69 -28.85 20.88
CA LEU A 219 -2.15 -27.89 19.93
C LEU A 219 -0.68 -28.25 19.63
N ILE A 220 -0.30 -28.30 18.35
CA ILE A 220 1.08 -28.53 17.92
C ILE A 220 1.53 -27.36 17.04
N GLU A 221 2.68 -26.78 17.33
CA GLU A 221 3.35 -25.82 16.43
C GLU A 221 4.09 -26.57 15.31
N LEU A 222 3.68 -26.37 14.06
CA LEU A 222 4.32 -27.00 12.90
C LEU A 222 5.41 -26.12 12.25
N GLY A 223 5.41 -24.80 12.52
CA GLY A 223 6.38 -23.86 11.95
C GLY A 223 6.49 -23.99 10.42
N GLY A 224 7.71 -24.21 9.91
CA GLY A 224 7.95 -24.40 8.48
C GLY A 224 7.18 -25.57 7.83
N ALA A 225 6.85 -26.61 8.59
CA ALA A 225 6.06 -27.73 8.07
C ALA A 225 4.61 -27.31 7.76
N TYR A 226 4.08 -26.25 8.39
CA TYR A 226 2.77 -25.69 8.05
C TYR A 226 2.76 -25.06 6.65
N TYR A 227 3.86 -24.41 6.24
CA TYR A 227 4.01 -23.87 4.89
C TYR A 227 4.11 -24.96 3.83
N LEU A 228 4.79 -26.07 4.14
CA LEU A 228 4.79 -27.26 3.28
C LEU A 228 3.38 -27.87 3.14
N TYR A 229 2.61 -27.89 4.23
CA TYR A 229 1.22 -28.31 4.21
C TYR A 229 0.38 -27.40 3.29
N MET A 230 0.46 -26.07 3.42
CA MET A 230 -0.27 -25.14 2.56
C MET A 230 0.10 -25.31 1.07
N ALA A 231 1.39 -25.46 0.76
CA ALA A 231 1.85 -25.74 -0.59
C ALA A 231 1.33 -27.09 -1.13
N ALA A 232 1.26 -28.11 -0.26
CA ALA A 232 0.70 -29.42 -0.60
C ALA A 232 -0.81 -29.33 -0.88
N ILE A 233 -1.58 -28.56 -0.11
CA ILE A 233 -3.00 -28.30 -0.37
C ILE A 233 -3.20 -27.63 -1.73
N ALA A 234 -2.43 -26.56 -2.00
CA ALA A 234 -2.49 -25.85 -3.27
C ALA A 234 -2.09 -26.71 -4.48
N THR A 235 -1.29 -27.75 -4.28
CA THR A 235 -0.95 -28.75 -5.31
C THR A 235 -2.01 -29.84 -5.41
N PHE A 236 -2.54 -30.29 -4.27
CA PHE A 236 -3.47 -31.39 -4.17
C PHE A 236 -4.84 -31.06 -4.79
N CYS A 237 -5.41 -29.89 -4.47
CA CYS A 237 -6.75 -29.52 -4.95
C CYS A 237 -6.84 -29.55 -6.50
N PRO A 238 -5.98 -28.84 -7.26
CA PRO A 238 -5.88 -28.96 -8.72
C PRO A 238 -5.80 -30.39 -9.27
N ASN A 239 -4.82 -31.14 -8.77
CA ASN A 239 -4.49 -32.46 -9.31
C ASN A 239 -5.56 -33.50 -8.96
N SER A 240 -6.19 -33.38 -7.78
CA SER A 240 -7.20 -34.34 -7.33
C SER A 240 -8.50 -34.23 -8.13
N ILE A 241 -8.88 -33.01 -8.56
CA ILE A 241 -9.98 -32.77 -9.49
C ILE A 241 -9.62 -33.33 -10.87
N ASN A 242 -8.41 -33.01 -11.37
CA ASN A 242 -7.92 -33.52 -12.66
C ASN A 242 -7.90 -35.06 -12.72
N MET A 243 -7.52 -35.72 -11.62
CA MET A 243 -7.52 -37.19 -11.55
C MET A 243 -8.91 -37.82 -11.42
N LEU A 244 -9.93 -37.06 -11.00
CA LEU A 244 -11.33 -37.50 -10.94
C LEU A 244 -12.10 -36.89 -12.11
N ALA A 245 -11.63 -37.19 -13.32
CA ALA A 245 -12.10 -36.61 -14.58
C ALA A 245 -12.42 -37.71 -15.60
N GLY A 246 -12.94 -37.30 -16.77
CA GLY A 246 -13.07 -38.20 -17.92
C GLY A 246 -14.47 -38.70 -18.23
N VAL A 247 -15.48 -38.14 -17.57
CA VAL A 247 -16.90 -38.42 -17.78
C VAL A 247 -17.57 -37.07 -17.94
N ASN A 248 -18.39 -36.90 -18.99
CA ASN A 248 -19.00 -35.63 -19.33
C ASN A 248 -19.71 -34.96 -18.12
N GLY A 249 -19.29 -33.74 -17.78
CA GLY A 249 -19.84 -32.93 -16.69
C GLY A 249 -19.25 -33.19 -15.30
N LEU A 250 -18.34 -34.15 -15.12
CA LEU A 250 -17.87 -34.55 -13.78
C LEU A 250 -16.89 -33.54 -13.17
N GLU A 251 -15.96 -32.99 -13.95
CA GLU A 251 -14.93 -32.04 -13.51
C GLU A 251 -15.58 -30.74 -13.02
N VAL A 252 -16.51 -30.20 -13.79
CA VAL A 252 -17.23 -28.96 -13.44
C VAL A 252 -18.28 -29.22 -12.38
N GLY A 253 -19.01 -30.33 -12.49
CA GLY A 253 -20.07 -30.70 -11.56
C GLY A 253 -19.56 -30.88 -10.14
N GLN A 254 -18.43 -31.57 -9.95
CA GLN A 254 -17.87 -31.78 -8.61
C GLN A 254 -17.41 -30.46 -7.99
N CYS A 255 -16.83 -29.55 -8.79
CA CYS A 255 -16.45 -28.21 -8.34
C CYS A 255 -17.67 -27.39 -7.90
N ILE A 256 -18.79 -27.44 -8.65
CA ILE A 256 -20.03 -26.76 -8.26
C ILE A 256 -20.56 -27.30 -6.93
N VAL A 257 -20.60 -28.62 -6.74
CA VAL A 257 -21.05 -29.23 -5.48
C VAL A 257 -20.16 -28.79 -4.32
N ILE A 258 -18.84 -28.82 -4.50
CA ILE A 258 -17.88 -28.38 -3.47
C ILE A 258 -18.08 -26.89 -3.15
N ALA A 259 -18.16 -26.03 -4.15
CA ALA A 259 -18.34 -24.59 -3.97
C ALA A 259 -19.64 -24.25 -3.21
N LEU A 260 -20.76 -24.90 -3.58
CA LEU A 260 -22.04 -24.73 -2.87
C LEU A 260 -21.93 -25.16 -1.40
N GLN A 261 -21.23 -26.25 -1.11
CA GLN A 261 -21.08 -26.74 0.26
C GLN A 261 -20.14 -25.86 1.10
N ILE A 262 -19.07 -25.31 0.51
CA ILE A 262 -18.23 -24.32 1.20
C ILE A 262 -19.06 -23.07 1.48
N MET A 263 -19.82 -22.56 0.51
CA MET A 263 -20.69 -21.40 0.73
C MET A 263 -21.76 -21.65 1.79
N LEU A 264 -22.38 -22.84 1.81
CA LEU A 264 -23.32 -23.21 2.87
C LEU A 264 -22.65 -23.21 4.24
N ASN A 265 -21.42 -23.73 4.35
CA ASN A 265 -20.63 -23.64 5.57
C ASN A 265 -20.34 -22.18 5.94
N ASP A 266 -19.90 -21.36 4.99
CA ASP A 266 -19.58 -19.94 5.21
C ASP A 266 -20.79 -19.14 5.70
N LEU A 267 -21.97 -19.41 5.14
CA LEU A 267 -23.23 -18.77 5.56
C LEU A 267 -23.61 -19.10 7.01
N LEU A 268 -23.18 -20.23 7.58
CA LEU A 268 -23.42 -20.53 9.00
C LEU A 268 -22.71 -19.54 9.92
N TYR A 269 -21.54 -19.04 9.53
CA TYR A 269 -20.76 -18.08 10.32
C TYR A 269 -21.25 -16.63 10.20
N ILE A 270 -22.08 -16.36 9.17
CA ILE A 270 -22.66 -15.03 8.90
C ILE A 270 -24.17 -15.02 9.27
N SER A 271 -24.70 -16.15 9.73
CA SER A 271 -26.10 -16.31 10.09
C SER A 271 -26.45 -15.51 11.36
N PRO A 272 -27.66 -14.90 11.43
CA PRO A 272 -28.19 -14.32 12.67
C PRO A 272 -28.33 -15.32 13.82
N ALA A 273 -28.26 -16.63 13.52
CA ALA A 273 -28.34 -17.70 14.51
C ALA A 273 -27.06 -17.87 15.36
N VAL A 274 -25.98 -17.15 15.04
CA VAL A 274 -24.70 -17.16 15.77
C VAL A 274 -24.45 -15.75 16.30
N PRO A 275 -23.87 -15.57 17.52
CA PRO A 275 -23.55 -14.24 18.06
C PRO A 275 -22.72 -13.41 17.06
N GLN A 276 -23.18 -12.19 16.78
CA GLN A 276 -22.54 -11.27 15.84
C GLN A 276 -21.91 -10.07 16.59
N PRO A 277 -20.74 -9.57 16.13
CA PRO A 277 -19.96 -10.07 15.00
C PRO A 277 -19.17 -11.35 15.35
N HIS A 278 -19.29 -12.41 14.54
CA HIS A 278 -18.49 -13.61 14.74
C HIS A 278 -17.03 -13.36 14.31
N PRO A 279 -15.99 -13.74 15.10
CA PRO A 279 -14.59 -13.44 14.77
C PRO A 279 -14.11 -13.95 13.40
N ALA A 280 -14.74 -15.01 12.88
CA ALA A 280 -14.42 -15.58 11.57
C ALA A 280 -15.29 -15.04 10.41
N ALA A 281 -16.28 -14.16 10.66
CA ALA A 281 -17.26 -13.74 9.66
C ALA A 281 -16.60 -13.15 8.40
N GLU A 282 -15.53 -12.37 8.55
CA GLU A 282 -14.82 -11.76 7.41
C GLU A 282 -14.08 -12.78 6.54
N ALA A 283 -13.45 -13.78 7.14
CA ALA A 283 -12.76 -14.86 6.43
C ALA A 283 -13.75 -15.67 5.58
N HIS A 284 -14.96 -15.88 6.09
CA HIS A 284 -16.05 -16.54 5.38
C HIS A 284 -16.69 -15.65 4.30
N LEU A 285 -16.79 -14.34 4.52
CA LEU A 285 -17.23 -13.38 3.49
C LEU A 285 -16.23 -13.32 2.31
N PHE A 286 -14.92 -13.27 2.61
CA PHE A 286 -13.85 -13.36 1.59
C PHE A 286 -14.00 -14.61 0.72
N SER A 287 -14.24 -15.76 1.36
CA SER A 287 -14.50 -17.03 0.67
C SER A 287 -15.73 -16.93 -0.26
N ILE A 288 -16.86 -16.45 0.25
CA ILE A 288 -18.10 -16.28 -0.54
C ILE A 288 -17.87 -15.40 -1.76
N TYR A 289 -17.15 -14.28 -1.62
CA TYR A 289 -16.93 -13.36 -2.72
C TYR A 289 -16.08 -13.93 -3.86
N LEU A 290 -15.20 -14.90 -3.57
CA LEU A 290 -14.43 -15.65 -4.58
C LEU A 290 -15.24 -16.82 -5.19
N LEU A 291 -16.08 -17.47 -4.38
CA LEU A 291 -16.87 -18.63 -4.79
C LEU A 291 -18.11 -18.27 -5.62
N LEU A 292 -18.74 -17.12 -5.37
CA LEU A 292 -19.89 -16.65 -6.13
C LEU A 292 -19.57 -16.51 -7.63
N PRO A 293 -18.51 -15.79 -8.05
CA PRO A 293 -18.12 -15.74 -9.46
C PRO A 293 -17.67 -17.10 -10.01
N LEU A 294 -17.05 -17.96 -9.18
CA LEU A 294 -16.65 -19.31 -9.58
C LEU A 294 -17.89 -20.14 -9.95
N LEU A 295 -18.96 -20.06 -9.15
CA LEU A 295 -20.24 -20.70 -9.45
C LEU A 295 -20.83 -20.14 -10.75
N GLY A 296 -20.80 -18.82 -10.95
CA GLY A 296 -21.27 -18.18 -12.18
C GLY A 296 -20.58 -18.75 -13.43
N VAL A 297 -19.24 -18.75 -13.47
CA VAL A 297 -18.51 -19.28 -14.64
C VAL A 297 -18.63 -20.80 -14.78
N SER A 298 -18.70 -21.53 -13.66
CA SER A 298 -18.79 -23.00 -13.68
C SER A 298 -20.17 -23.47 -14.11
N LEU A 299 -21.26 -22.81 -13.71
CA LEU A 299 -22.61 -23.11 -14.20
C LEU A 299 -22.72 -22.87 -15.71
N ALA A 300 -22.11 -21.79 -16.21
CA ALA A 300 -22.05 -21.51 -17.65
C ALA A 300 -21.26 -22.58 -18.41
N LEU A 301 -20.11 -23.02 -17.87
CA LEU A 301 -19.31 -24.09 -18.45
C LEU A 301 -20.04 -25.44 -18.43
N LEU A 302 -20.63 -25.79 -17.28
CA LEU A 302 -21.38 -27.03 -17.10
C LEU A 302 -22.51 -27.12 -18.11
N TRP A 303 -23.19 -26.02 -18.44
CA TRP A 303 -24.23 -26.02 -19.46
C TRP A 303 -23.76 -26.56 -20.82
N HIS A 304 -22.52 -26.24 -21.23
CA HIS A 304 -21.94 -26.72 -22.50
C HIS A 304 -21.16 -28.03 -22.35
N ASN A 305 -20.65 -28.33 -21.15
CA ASN A 305 -19.87 -29.53 -20.85
C ASN A 305 -20.73 -30.71 -20.35
N TRP A 306 -21.96 -30.48 -19.87
CA TRP A 306 -22.87 -31.53 -19.41
C TRP A 306 -23.19 -32.50 -20.54
N TYR A 307 -23.49 -33.74 -20.16
CA TYR A 307 -23.81 -34.78 -21.12
C TYR A 307 -25.01 -34.42 -22.02
N PRO A 308 -24.90 -34.58 -23.36
CA PRO A 308 -23.68 -34.88 -24.10
C PRO A 308 -22.79 -33.64 -24.27
N ALA A 309 -21.50 -33.74 -23.91
CA ALA A 309 -20.60 -32.59 -23.92
C ALA A 309 -20.43 -32.00 -25.33
N LYS A 310 -20.41 -30.67 -25.39
CA LYS A 310 -20.11 -29.86 -26.58
C LYS A 310 -18.74 -29.22 -26.52
N VAL A 311 -18.15 -29.14 -25.33
CA VAL A 311 -16.80 -28.61 -25.06
C VAL A 311 -16.15 -29.41 -23.94
N PHE A 312 -14.82 -29.52 -23.98
CA PHE A 312 -14.01 -30.03 -22.89
C PHE A 312 -13.33 -28.89 -22.13
N VAL A 313 -13.13 -29.12 -20.85
CA VAL A 313 -12.66 -28.09 -19.91
C VAL A 313 -11.13 -27.91 -19.95
N GLY A 314 -10.40 -29.00 -20.17
CA GLY A 314 -8.93 -29.03 -20.11
C GLY A 314 -8.38 -29.01 -18.67
N ASP A 315 -7.07 -29.27 -18.54
CA ASP A 315 -6.33 -29.17 -17.29
C ASP A 315 -6.41 -27.75 -16.71
N THR A 316 -6.52 -26.73 -17.58
CA THR A 316 -6.70 -25.33 -17.21
C THR A 316 -7.84 -25.13 -16.21
N TYR A 317 -9.01 -25.73 -16.43
CA TYR A 317 -10.14 -25.59 -15.49
C TYR A 317 -9.85 -26.26 -14.15
N CYS A 318 -9.30 -27.48 -14.17
CA CYS A 318 -9.00 -28.24 -12.97
C CYS A 318 -8.00 -27.51 -12.07
N TYR A 319 -6.96 -26.92 -12.69
CA TYR A 319 -5.97 -26.11 -11.97
C TYR A 319 -6.57 -24.83 -11.41
N PHE A 320 -7.33 -24.10 -12.23
CA PHE A 320 -8.03 -22.89 -11.82
C PHE A 320 -8.99 -23.15 -10.64
N ALA A 321 -9.95 -24.06 -10.80
CA ALA A 321 -10.97 -24.33 -9.79
C ALA A 321 -10.36 -24.91 -8.51
N GLY A 322 -9.40 -25.84 -8.65
CA GLY A 322 -8.65 -26.38 -7.52
C GLY A 322 -7.89 -25.32 -6.74
N MET A 323 -7.31 -24.33 -7.42
CA MET A 323 -6.63 -23.22 -6.77
C MET A 323 -7.61 -22.28 -6.06
N VAL A 324 -8.79 -21.99 -6.62
CA VAL A 324 -9.82 -21.21 -5.89
C VAL A 324 -10.14 -21.86 -4.55
N PHE A 325 -10.33 -23.19 -4.54
CA PHE A 325 -10.59 -23.93 -3.31
C PHE A 325 -9.43 -23.89 -2.32
N ALA A 326 -8.20 -24.03 -2.79
CA ALA A 326 -7.02 -23.90 -1.94
C ALA A 326 -6.89 -22.49 -1.35
N VAL A 327 -7.11 -21.45 -2.15
CA VAL A 327 -7.06 -20.04 -1.73
C VAL A 327 -8.06 -19.78 -0.61
N VAL A 328 -9.34 -20.11 -0.82
CA VAL A 328 -10.37 -19.84 0.19
C VAL A 328 -10.16 -20.69 1.45
N GLY A 329 -9.70 -21.93 1.33
CA GLY A 329 -9.42 -22.78 2.49
C GLY A 329 -8.19 -22.37 3.29
N ILE A 330 -7.14 -21.87 2.64
CA ILE A 330 -5.90 -21.41 3.29
C ILE A 330 -6.12 -20.04 3.93
N LEU A 331 -6.54 -19.04 3.14
CA LEU A 331 -6.73 -17.67 3.62
C LEU A 331 -7.98 -17.52 4.50
N GLY A 332 -8.97 -18.39 4.33
CA GLY A 332 -10.14 -18.48 5.20
C GLY A 332 -9.92 -19.30 6.48
N HIS A 333 -8.72 -19.86 6.69
CA HIS A 333 -8.36 -20.69 7.86
C HIS A 333 -9.22 -21.95 8.09
N PHE A 334 -9.96 -22.43 7.09
CA PHE A 334 -10.79 -23.65 7.17
C PHE A 334 -10.29 -24.81 6.29
N SER A 335 -8.99 -24.87 5.98
CA SER A 335 -8.39 -25.92 5.13
C SER A 335 -8.68 -27.36 5.60
N LYS A 336 -8.92 -27.60 6.89
CA LYS A 336 -9.39 -28.90 7.42
C LYS A 336 -10.80 -29.23 6.94
N THR A 337 -11.72 -28.27 7.03
CA THR A 337 -13.09 -28.38 6.51
C THR A 337 -13.07 -28.59 5.00
N LEU A 338 -12.20 -27.87 4.29
CA LEU A 338 -11.99 -28.07 2.86
C LEU A 338 -11.65 -29.52 2.52
N LEU A 339 -10.67 -30.12 3.22
CA LEU A 339 -10.29 -31.53 3.00
C LEU A 339 -11.43 -32.52 3.30
N LEU A 340 -12.33 -32.20 4.24
CA LEU A 340 -13.53 -33.01 4.50
C LEU A 340 -14.53 -32.94 3.33
N LEU A 341 -14.61 -31.80 2.65
CA LEU A 341 -15.42 -31.65 1.45
C LEU A 341 -14.77 -32.31 0.23
N PHE A 342 -13.45 -32.48 0.23
CA PHE A 342 -12.68 -33.18 -0.81
C PHE A 342 -12.58 -34.70 -0.60
N VAL A 343 -13.39 -35.31 0.28
CA VAL A 343 -13.28 -36.74 0.60
C VAL A 343 -13.33 -37.66 -0.63
N PRO A 344 -14.23 -37.48 -1.62
CA PRO A 344 -14.22 -38.30 -2.83
C PRO A 344 -12.93 -38.16 -3.65
N GLN A 345 -12.37 -36.95 -3.74
CA GLN A 345 -11.11 -36.65 -4.41
C GLN A 345 -9.91 -37.27 -3.67
N VAL A 346 -9.87 -37.13 -2.34
CA VAL A 346 -8.88 -37.77 -1.46
C VAL A 346 -8.95 -39.29 -1.61
N PHE A 347 -10.14 -39.87 -1.57
CA PHE A 347 -10.33 -41.30 -1.76
C PHE A 347 -9.87 -41.75 -3.15
N ASN A 348 -10.26 -41.05 -4.23
CA ASN A 348 -9.83 -41.38 -5.60
C ASN A 348 -8.31 -41.31 -5.75
N PHE A 349 -7.67 -40.30 -5.15
CA PHE A 349 -6.22 -40.16 -5.13
C PHE A 349 -5.55 -41.33 -4.40
N LEU A 350 -5.96 -41.60 -3.15
CA LEU A 350 -5.41 -42.70 -2.35
C LEU A 350 -5.61 -44.05 -3.04
N TYR A 351 -6.79 -44.28 -3.61
CA TYR A 351 -7.13 -45.50 -4.34
C TYR A 351 -6.33 -45.65 -5.64
N SER A 352 -6.04 -44.55 -6.33
CA SER A 352 -5.18 -44.52 -7.54
C SER A 352 -3.70 -44.75 -7.25
N THR A 353 -3.25 -44.50 -6.01
CA THR A 353 -1.84 -44.51 -5.59
C THR A 353 -1.01 -45.72 -6.08
N PRO A 354 -1.51 -46.97 -6.00
CA PRO A 354 -0.74 -48.12 -6.49
C PRO A 354 -0.44 -48.05 -7.99
N GLN A 355 -1.33 -47.48 -8.80
CA GLN A 355 -1.07 -47.26 -10.22
C GLN A 355 -0.14 -46.06 -10.44
N LEU A 356 -0.32 -44.96 -9.71
CA LEU A 356 0.50 -43.75 -9.87
C LEU A 356 1.97 -43.99 -9.53
N PHE A 357 2.27 -44.81 -8.51
CA PHE A 357 3.63 -45.19 -8.15
C PHE A 357 4.16 -46.42 -8.89
N GLY A 358 3.41 -46.94 -9.87
CA GLY A 358 3.84 -48.06 -10.70
C GLY A 358 3.93 -49.40 -9.99
N LEU A 359 3.25 -49.57 -8.84
CA LEU A 359 3.09 -50.87 -8.18
C LEU A 359 2.14 -51.79 -8.96
N VAL A 360 1.17 -51.19 -9.66
CA VAL A 360 0.23 -51.82 -10.58
C VAL A 360 0.38 -51.12 -11.94
N PRO A 361 0.27 -51.83 -13.09
CA PRO A 361 0.28 -51.19 -14.40
C PRO A 361 -0.70 -50.02 -14.47
N CYS A 362 -0.21 -48.87 -14.95
CA CYS A 362 -1.00 -47.65 -15.10
C CYS A 362 -1.12 -47.31 -16.59
N PRO A 363 -2.27 -47.59 -17.22
CA PRO A 363 -2.56 -47.13 -18.57
C PRO A 363 -2.54 -45.60 -18.66
N ARG A 364 -2.26 -45.05 -19.85
CA ARG A 364 -2.31 -43.59 -20.10
C ARG A 364 -3.70 -43.01 -19.81
N HIS A 365 -4.75 -43.72 -20.22
CA HIS A 365 -6.14 -43.35 -19.95
C HIS A 365 -6.80 -44.37 -19.02
N ARG A 366 -7.33 -43.89 -17.89
CA ARG A 366 -8.01 -44.73 -16.88
C ARG A 366 -9.53 -44.50 -16.86
N LEU A 367 -10.05 -43.88 -17.91
CA LEU A 367 -11.46 -43.64 -18.17
C LEU A 367 -12.21 -44.97 -18.28
N PRO A 368 -13.51 -45.04 -17.95
CA PRO A 368 -14.33 -46.21 -18.24
C PRO A 368 -14.32 -46.58 -19.73
N ARG A 369 -14.53 -47.85 -20.04
CA ARG A 369 -14.61 -48.32 -21.43
C ARG A 369 -16.05 -48.19 -21.92
N PHE A 370 -16.26 -47.51 -23.05
CA PHE A 370 -17.57 -47.46 -23.69
C PHE A 370 -17.85 -48.74 -24.51
N ASN A 371 -18.96 -49.39 -24.22
CA ASN A 371 -19.44 -50.54 -24.98
C ASN A 371 -20.43 -50.09 -26.06
N THR A 372 -20.01 -50.15 -27.32
CA THR A 372 -20.82 -49.70 -28.47
C THR A 372 -22.09 -50.50 -28.71
N ARG A 373 -22.17 -51.74 -28.19
CA ARG A 373 -23.35 -52.61 -28.33
C ARG A 373 -24.43 -52.26 -27.32
N THR A 374 -24.05 -51.98 -26.07
CA THR A 374 -24.99 -51.67 -24.98
C THR A 374 -25.24 -50.17 -24.83
N GLY A 375 -24.32 -49.33 -25.31
CA GLY A 375 -24.36 -47.88 -25.09
C GLY A 375 -24.01 -47.47 -23.65
N LEU A 376 -23.40 -48.36 -22.87
CA LEU A 376 -23.07 -48.16 -21.46
C LEU A 376 -21.54 -48.10 -21.25
N LEU A 377 -21.13 -47.46 -20.17
CA LEU A 377 -19.76 -47.47 -19.67
C LEU A 377 -19.53 -48.67 -18.76
N GLU A 378 -18.45 -49.39 -19.03
CA GLU A 378 -17.98 -50.55 -18.27
C GLU A 378 -16.65 -50.24 -17.59
N PRO A 379 -16.30 -50.91 -16.48
CA PRO A 379 -14.99 -50.74 -15.86
C PRO A 379 -13.87 -51.01 -16.88
N SER A 380 -12.94 -50.06 -17.04
CA SER A 380 -11.73 -50.30 -17.82
C SER A 380 -10.71 -51.11 -17.00
N ILE A 381 -9.82 -51.81 -17.71
CA ILE A 381 -8.86 -52.74 -17.10
C ILE A 381 -7.42 -52.30 -17.35
N ALA A 382 -6.54 -52.66 -16.43
CA ALA A 382 -5.10 -52.65 -16.56
C ALA A 382 -4.61 -54.09 -16.71
N VAL A 383 -3.92 -54.36 -17.82
CA VAL A 383 -3.38 -55.69 -18.13
C VAL A 383 -1.95 -55.80 -17.58
N VAL A 384 -1.64 -56.94 -16.95
CA VAL A 384 -0.30 -57.28 -16.51
C VAL A 384 0.41 -57.97 -17.66
N THR A 385 1.50 -57.37 -18.15
CA THR A 385 2.27 -57.89 -19.27
C THR A 385 3.48 -58.68 -18.79
N GLU A 386 3.94 -59.64 -19.59
CA GLU A 386 5.04 -60.54 -19.23
C GLU A 386 6.37 -59.81 -19.00
N ASP A 387 6.57 -58.65 -19.65
CA ASP A 387 7.75 -57.79 -19.48
C ASP A 387 7.76 -57.02 -18.14
N LYS A 388 6.61 -56.91 -17.46
CA LYS A 388 6.45 -56.21 -16.17
C LYS A 388 5.54 -56.99 -15.22
N PRO A 389 6.01 -58.13 -14.69
CA PRO A 389 5.21 -58.94 -13.78
C PRO A 389 4.98 -58.20 -12.45
N LEU A 390 3.80 -58.43 -11.85
CA LEU A 390 3.49 -57.93 -10.52
C LEU A 390 4.36 -58.62 -9.47
N LYS A 391 4.75 -57.88 -8.44
CA LYS A 391 5.36 -58.49 -7.24
C LYS A 391 4.34 -59.43 -6.58
N PRO A 392 4.74 -60.63 -6.11
CA PRO A 392 3.80 -61.61 -5.55
C PRO A 392 2.89 -61.05 -4.44
N ILE A 393 3.46 -60.26 -3.53
CA ILE A 393 2.70 -59.59 -2.45
C ILE A 393 1.62 -58.67 -3.01
N VAL A 394 1.93 -57.91 -4.06
CA VAL A 394 0.96 -57.02 -4.71
C VAL A 394 -0.17 -57.84 -5.35
N GLY A 395 0.17 -58.97 -5.99
CA GLY A 395 -0.82 -59.90 -6.55
C GLY A 395 -1.80 -60.44 -5.50
N GLU A 396 -1.31 -60.86 -4.33
CA GLU A 396 -2.17 -61.33 -3.24
C GLU A 396 -3.04 -60.21 -2.64
N VAL A 397 -2.49 -59.00 -2.49
CA VAL A 397 -3.26 -57.82 -2.06
C VAL A 397 -4.38 -57.52 -3.06
N LEU A 398 -4.14 -57.61 -4.37
CA LEU A 398 -5.18 -57.42 -5.38
C LEU A 398 -6.28 -58.49 -5.27
N LYS A 399 -5.94 -59.75 -5.02
CA LYS A 399 -6.95 -60.80 -4.78
C LYS A 399 -7.79 -60.49 -3.53
N LEU A 400 -7.17 -60.02 -2.45
CA LEU A 400 -7.89 -59.59 -1.26
C LEU A 400 -8.86 -58.42 -1.57
N LEU A 401 -8.38 -57.40 -2.30
CA LEU A 401 -9.20 -56.28 -2.74
C LEU A 401 -10.36 -56.72 -3.66
N HIS A 402 -10.17 -57.78 -4.44
CA HIS A 402 -11.23 -58.39 -5.24
C HIS A 402 -12.30 -59.03 -4.37
N VAL A 403 -11.92 -59.79 -3.33
CA VAL A 403 -12.84 -60.42 -2.38
C VAL A 403 -13.69 -59.38 -1.65
N VAL A 404 -13.10 -58.25 -1.24
CA VAL A 404 -13.85 -57.14 -0.61
C VAL A 404 -14.58 -56.24 -1.60
N LYS A 405 -14.67 -56.66 -2.88
CA LYS A 405 -15.39 -55.96 -3.96
C LYS A 405 -14.90 -54.54 -4.26
N LEU A 406 -13.63 -54.24 -3.98
CA LEU A 406 -13.03 -52.96 -4.38
C LEU A 406 -12.54 -53.01 -5.82
N ILE A 407 -12.08 -54.17 -6.30
CA ILE A 407 -11.65 -54.35 -7.69
C ILE A 407 -12.24 -55.62 -8.31
N ARG A 408 -12.14 -55.73 -9.64
CA ARG A 408 -12.27 -57.01 -10.33
C ARG A 408 -10.92 -57.43 -10.86
N VAL A 409 -10.55 -58.68 -10.60
CA VAL A 409 -9.28 -59.26 -11.00
C VAL A 409 -9.55 -60.52 -11.81
N GLU A 410 -8.81 -60.69 -12.89
CA GLU A 410 -8.76 -61.94 -13.63
C GLU A 410 -7.46 -62.68 -13.29
N THR A 411 -7.54 -63.99 -13.14
CA THR A 411 -6.39 -64.85 -12.85
C THR A 411 -6.25 -65.92 -13.92
N ASN A 412 -5.00 -66.31 -14.22
CA ASN A 412 -4.75 -67.48 -15.06
C ASN A 412 -4.99 -68.80 -14.30
N ALA A 413 -4.84 -69.93 -14.99
CA ALA A 413 -5.02 -71.27 -14.42
C ALA A 413 -4.10 -71.59 -13.23
N VAL A 414 -2.98 -70.87 -13.07
CA VAL A 414 -2.00 -71.02 -11.98
C VAL A 414 -2.31 -70.08 -10.80
N GLY A 415 -3.39 -69.28 -10.89
CA GLY A 415 -3.82 -68.36 -9.85
C GLY A 415 -3.02 -67.05 -9.80
N THR A 416 -2.24 -66.72 -10.82
CA THR A 416 -1.56 -65.41 -10.93
C THR A 416 -2.44 -64.38 -11.61
N VAL A 417 -2.37 -63.12 -11.16
CA VAL A 417 -3.21 -62.01 -11.65
C VAL A 417 -2.78 -61.59 -13.06
N THR A 418 -3.71 -61.66 -14.03
CA THR A 418 -3.49 -61.28 -15.43
C THR A 418 -4.05 -59.90 -15.76
N SER A 419 -5.16 -59.51 -15.13
CA SER A 419 -5.75 -58.18 -15.32
C SER A 419 -6.46 -57.72 -14.05
N THR A 420 -6.57 -56.41 -13.88
CA THR A 420 -7.34 -55.77 -12.80
C THR A 420 -8.12 -54.60 -13.37
N THR A 421 -9.27 -54.26 -12.80
CA THR A 421 -9.94 -52.98 -13.09
C THR A 421 -9.02 -51.81 -12.72
N ASN A 422 -9.07 -50.73 -13.50
CA ASN A 422 -8.35 -49.50 -13.20
C ASN A 422 -8.77 -48.94 -11.84
N LEU A 423 -7.80 -48.49 -11.05
CA LEU A 423 -8.00 -48.03 -9.68
C LEU A 423 -8.40 -46.55 -9.69
N THR A 424 -9.66 -46.28 -10.05
CA THR A 424 -10.27 -44.95 -9.92
C THR A 424 -11.66 -45.08 -9.31
N LEU A 425 -12.13 -44.02 -8.63
CA LEU A 425 -13.47 -44.00 -8.04
C LEU A 425 -14.56 -44.24 -9.11
N ILE A 426 -14.35 -43.76 -10.33
CA ILE A 426 -15.27 -43.95 -11.46
C ILE A 426 -15.41 -45.45 -11.79
N ASN A 427 -14.29 -46.17 -11.92
CA ASN A 427 -14.31 -47.60 -12.20
C ASN A 427 -14.83 -48.41 -11.01
N LEU A 428 -14.49 -48.01 -9.77
CA LEU A 428 -15.03 -48.62 -8.55
C LEU A 428 -16.56 -48.52 -8.51
N TRP A 429 -17.10 -47.37 -8.86
CA TRP A 429 -18.55 -47.16 -8.91
C TRP A 429 -19.21 -48.12 -9.90
N LEU A 430 -18.60 -48.33 -11.08
CA LEU A 430 -19.06 -49.30 -12.08
C LEU A 430 -18.86 -50.76 -11.63
N VAL A 431 -17.85 -51.05 -10.80
CA VAL A 431 -17.67 -52.37 -10.19
C VAL A 431 -18.83 -52.69 -9.23
N TRP A 432 -19.27 -51.70 -8.44
CA TRP A 432 -20.37 -51.84 -7.48
C TRP A 432 -21.75 -51.83 -8.13
N ARG A 433 -21.98 -50.91 -9.07
CA ARG A 433 -23.30 -50.65 -9.67
C ARG A 433 -23.55 -51.43 -10.95
N GLY A 434 -22.50 -51.93 -11.60
CA GLY A 434 -22.54 -52.47 -12.95
C GLY A 434 -22.44 -51.36 -14.02
N PRO A 435 -22.58 -51.73 -15.30
CA PRO A 435 -22.47 -50.79 -16.42
C PRO A 435 -23.56 -49.71 -16.38
N LEU A 436 -23.17 -48.44 -16.57
CA LEU A 436 -24.07 -47.29 -16.49
C LEU A 436 -23.96 -46.40 -17.72
N ARG A 437 -25.03 -45.68 -18.05
CA ARG A 437 -24.99 -44.59 -19.04
C ARG A 437 -24.17 -43.43 -18.47
N GLU A 438 -23.46 -42.71 -19.32
CA GLU A 438 -22.49 -41.69 -18.92
C GLU A 438 -23.07 -40.57 -18.03
N ASP A 439 -24.21 -40.00 -18.40
CA ASP A 439 -24.93 -39.00 -17.60
C ASP A 439 -25.36 -39.52 -16.23
N ARG A 440 -25.83 -40.77 -16.18
CA ARG A 440 -26.22 -41.42 -14.93
C ARG A 440 -25.02 -41.68 -14.04
N LEU A 441 -23.90 -42.13 -14.60
CA LEU A 441 -22.65 -42.30 -13.87
C LEU A 441 -22.16 -40.97 -13.28
N SER A 442 -22.13 -39.91 -14.11
CA SER A 442 -21.78 -38.56 -13.69
C SER A 442 -22.71 -38.08 -12.56
N GLY A 443 -24.02 -38.17 -12.75
CA GLY A 443 -25.02 -37.78 -11.75
C GLY A 443 -24.93 -38.58 -10.44
N GLU A 444 -24.76 -39.90 -10.49
CA GLU A 444 -24.60 -40.73 -9.28
C GLU A 444 -23.31 -40.36 -8.50
N LEU A 445 -22.21 -40.03 -9.19
CA LEU A 445 -20.97 -39.58 -8.54
C LEU A 445 -21.11 -38.16 -7.95
N LEU A 446 -21.83 -37.26 -8.60
CA LEU A 446 -22.13 -35.94 -8.04
C LEU A 446 -23.07 -36.02 -6.83
N LEU A 447 -24.04 -36.93 -6.84
CA LEU A 447 -24.88 -37.22 -5.69
C LEU A 447 -24.07 -37.82 -4.53
N LEU A 448 -23.12 -38.72 -4.82
CA LEU A 448 -22.18 -39.23 -3.82
C LEU A 448 -21.38 -38.08 -3.19
N GLN A 449 -20.84 -37.17 -4.01
CA GLN A 449 -20.13 -35.98 -3.54
C GLN A 449 -21.02 -35.15 -2.61
N ALA A 450 -22.24 -34.83 -3.04
CA ALA A 450 -23.17 -34.03 -2.24
C ALA A 450 -23.53 -34.72 -0.91
N ALA A 451 -23.82 -36.02 -0.93
CA ALA A 451 -24.21 -36.79 0.26
C ALA A 451 -23.07 -36.88 1.30
N ILE A 452 -21.83 -37.12 0.86
CA ILE A 452 -20.66 -37.19 1.75
C ILE A 452 -20.39 -35.82 2.39
N CYS A 453 -20.54 -34.73 1.63
CA CYS A 453 -20.40 -33.37 2.15
C CYS A 453 -21.51 -33.03 3.17
N SER A 454 -22.78 -33.35 2.86
CA SER A 454 -23.92 -33.02 3.74
C SER A 454 -23.95 -33.80 5.05
N ALA A 455 -23.46 -35.05 5.08
CA ALA A 455 -23.41 -35.86 6.31
C ALA A 455 -22.48 -35.29 7.40
N ARG A 456 -21.65 -34.30 7.07
CA ARG A 456 -20.64 -33.72 7.97
C ARG A 456 -20.83 -32.23 8.27
N SER A 457 -21.78 -31.57 7.61
CA SER A 457 -22.06 -30.13 7.79
C SER A 457 -22.96 -29.80 9.00
N THR A 458 -23.47 -30.80 9.73
CA THR A 458 -24.56 -30.64 10.72
C THR A 458 -24.11 -30.54 12.19
N ARG A 459 -22.82 -30.36 12.48
CA ARG A 459 -22.38 -30.06 13.85
C ARG A 459 -21.51 -28.81 13.87
N PRO A 460 -21.98 -27.67 14.43
CA PRO A 460 -21.09 -26.60 14.81
C PRO A 460 -20.13 -27.18 15.85
N THR A 461 -18.86 -27.34 15.50
CA THR A 461 -17.83 -27.56 16.52
C THR A 461 -17.72 -26.29 17.35
N THR A 462 -18.40 -26.26 18.49
CA THR A 462 -18.08 -25.35 19.60
C THR A 462 -16.62 -25.54 19.95
N ILE A 463 -15.76 -24.64 19.46
CA ILE A 463 -14.40 -24.51 19.97
C ILE A 463 -14.55 -23.76 21.29
N THR A 464 -14.61 -24.52 22.39
CA THR A 464 -14.36 -23.97 23.72
C THR A 464 -12.95 -23.42 23.75
N GLU A 465 -12.80 -22.16 24.18
CA GLU A 465 -11.53 -21.48 24.42
C GLU A 465 -10.52 -22.38 25.14
N PRO A 466 -9.23 -22.39 24.76
CA PRO A 466 -8.19 -22.82 25.66
C PRO A 466 -7.86 -21.67 26.64
N PRO A 467 -7.49 -21.96 27.91
CA PRO A 467 -7.17 -20.94 28.89
C PRO A 467 -5.93 -20.15 28.46
N SER A 468 -5.91 -18.86 28.79
CA SER A 468 -4.76 -17.97 28.68
C SER A 468 -3.51 -18.58 29.35
N TYR A 469 -2.51 -18.93 28.55
CA TYR A 469 -1.17 -19.27 29.06
C TYR A 469 -0.10 -18.44 28.34
N THR A 470 0.63 -17.68 29.14
CA THR A 470 1.84 -16.93 28.79
C THR A 470 2.95 -17.88 28.32
N CYS A 471 3.42 -17.73 27.08
CA CYS A 471 4.47 -18.56 26.49
C CYS A 471 5.76 -17.77 26.29
N ARG A 472 6.78 -18.03 27.14
CA ARG A 472 8.18 -17.64 26.92
C ARG A 472 8.73 -18.37 25.69
N ARG A 473 9.34 -17.66 24.73
CA ARG A 473 10.07 -18.27 23.61
C ARG A 473 11.54 -17.85 23.55
N GLN A 474 12.42 -18.86 23.49
CA GLN A 474 13.75 -18.82 22.86
C GLN A 474 13.71 -19.78 21.65
N PRO A 475 14.23 -19.43 20.45
CA PRO A 475 14.33 -20.35 19.32
C PRO A 475 15.68 -21.10 19.26
N SER A 476 15.64 -22.36 18.80
CA SER A 476 16.78 -23.29 18.79
C SER A 476 17.67 -23.20 17.53
N LYS A 477 18.98 -23.36 17.72
CA LYS A 477 20.09 -23.00 16.82
C LYS A 477 20.34 -23.91 15.60
N ARG A 478 19.55 -24.96 15.34
CA ARG A 478 19.92 -25.99 14.33
C ARG A 478 19.35 -25.79 12.92
N PHE A 479 18.23 -25.08 12.75
CA PHE A 479 17.60 -24.90 11.43
C PHE A 479 18.27 -23.81 10.57
N HIS A 480 19.09 -22.94 11.18
CA HIS A 480 19.78 -21.84 10.50
C HIS A 480 20.89 -22.31 9.54
N LYS A 481 21.53 -23.46 9.79
CA LYS A 481 22.68 -23.93 8.99
C LYS A 481 22.31 -24.44 7.60
N LEU A 482 21.13 -25.05 7.43
CA LEU A 482 20.72 -25.63 6.14
C LEU A 482 20.23 -24.55 5.16
N VAL A 483 19.56 -23.50 5.67
CA VAL A 483 19.12 -22.35 4.86
C VAL A 483 20.28 -21.41 4.51
N HIS A 484 21.33 -21.37 5.35
CA HIS A 484 22.53 -20.57 5.10
C HIS A 484 23.42 -21.13 3.97
N GLN A 485 23.46 -22.45 3.76
CA GLN A 485 24.24 -23.05 2.67
C GLN A 485 23.66 -22.79 1.28
N VAL A 486 22.33 -22.69 1.14
CA VAL A 486 21.69 -22.27 -0.12
C VAL A 486 21.85 -20.76 -0.36
N LYS A 487 21.99 -19.97 0.70
CA LYS A 487 22.27 -18.51 0.64
C LYS A 487 23.67 -18.19 0.10
N CYS A 488 24.66 -19.09 0.24
CA CYS A 488 26.05 -18.80 -0.14
C CYS A 488 26.40 -18.98 -1.62
N SER A 489 25.55 -19.63 -2.43
CA SER A 489 25.85 -19.88 -3.86
C SER A 489 25.21 -18.88 -4.84
N LEU A 490 24.49 -17.86 -4.37
CA LEU A 490 23.76 -16.87 -5.19
C LEU A 490 24.20 -15.42 -4.93
N ASN A 491 25.42 -15.21 -4.42
CA ASN A 491 25.94 -13.87 -4.11
C ASN A 491 26.52 -13.18 -5.35
N HIS A 492 25.63 -12.58 -6.14
CA HIS A 492 25.85 -11.34 -6.89
C HIS A 492 24.48 -10.84 -7.38
N HIS A 493 23.77 -10.05 -6.56
CA HIS A 493 22.77 -9.01 -6.90
C HIS A 493 21.94 -8.58 -5.65
N PRO A 494 21.32 -7.38 -5.63
CA PRO A 494 21.07 -6.60 -4.41
C PRO A 494 19.92 -7.10 -3.52
N SER A 495 19.81 -6.47 -2.34
CA SER A 495 19.02 -6.84 -1.17
C SER A 495 17.54 -7.19 -1.44
N LYS A 496 17.07 -8.24 -0.75
CA LYS A 496 15.73 -8.84 -0.87
C LYS A 496 14.55 -7.91 -0.54
N THR A 497 14.81 -6.72 -0.01
CA THR A 497 13.81 -5.70 0.32
C THR A 497 13.51 -4.77 -0.87
N ALA A 498 14.47 -4.58 -1.78
CA ALA A 498 14.26 -3.77 -3.01
C ALA A 498 13.36 -4.51 -4.02
N LEU A 499 13.43 -5.85 -4.07
CA LEU A 499 12.49 -6.65 -4.87
C LEU A 499 11.05 -6.61 -4.33
N HIS A 500 10.86 -6.37 -3.04
CA HIS A 500 9.55 -6.37 -2.37
C HIS A 500 8.71 -5.14 -2.72
N LEU A 501 9.34 -3.96 -2.79
CA LEU A 501 8.67 -2.70 -3.16
C LEU A 501 8.46 -2.58 -4.66
N GLN A 502 9.41 -3.08 -5.46
CA GLN A 502 9.27 -3.04 -6.90
C GLN A 502 8.19 -3.99 -7.40
N TYR A 503 7.93 -5.13 -6.72
CA TYR A 503 6.89 -6.10 -7.10
C TYR A 503 5.46 -5.65 -6.71
N ILE A 504 5.29 -4.99 -5.56
CA ILE A 504 3.97 -4.46 -5.13
C ILE A 504 3.62 -3.16 -5.88
N TYR A 505 4.62 -2.32 -6.18
CA TYR A 505 4.45 -1.11 -7.00
C TYR A 505 4.27 -1.43 -8.50
N THR A 506 4.77 -2.57 -9.00
CA THR A 506 4.46 -3.07 -10.35
C THR A 506 3.13 -3.83 -10.43
N ALA A 507 2.70 -4.51 -9.36
CA ALA A 507 1.41 -5.20 -9.33
C ALA A 507 0.22 -4.23 -9.41
N ASN A 508 0.29 -3.08 -8.75
CA ASN A 508 -0.71 -2.00 -8.88
C ASN A 508 -0.67 -1.26 -10.24
N LYS A 509 0.35 -1.52 -11.08
CA LYS A 509 0.45 -1.01 -12.47
C LYS A 509 0.07 -2.06 -13.52
N MET A 510 -0.47 -3.22 -13.16
CA MET A 510 -0.97 -4.20 -14.14
C MET A 510 -2.37 -3.84 -14.63
N LEU A 511 -2.48 -2.69 -15.31
CA LEU A 511 -3.64 -2.32 -16.14
C LEU A 511 -3.19 -2.20 -17.61
N SER A 512 -3.53 -3.22 -18.39
CA SER A 512 -3.42 -3.32 -19.87
C SER A 512 -2.00 -3.25 -20.51
N PRO A 513 -1.71 -4.08 -21.52
CA PRO A 513 -0.47 -4.03 -22.30
C PRO A 513 -0.25 -2.68 -23.04
N MET A 514 -1.28 -1.85 -23.17
CA MET A 514 -1.22 -0.56 -23.89
C MET A 514 -0.61 0.58 -23.04
N GLN A 515 -0.67 0.49 -21.71
CA GLN A 515 -0.05 1.46 -20.80
C GLN A 515 1.46 1.24 -20.61
N LEU A 516 1.96 0.03 -20.84
CA LEU A 516 3.39 -0.31 -20.81
C LEU A 516 4.19 0.40 -21.91
N LEU A 517 3.59 0.63 -23.09
CA LEU A 517 4.21 1.37 -24.20
C LEU A 517 4.28 2.88 -23.92
N VAL A 518 3.28 3.45 -23.25
CA VAL A 518 3.28 4.86 -22.84
C VAL A 518 4.26 5.08 -21.68
N ALA A 519 4.33 4.15 -20.71
CA ALA A 519 5.30 4.19 -19.63
C ALA A 519 6.75 4.11 -20.14
N LEU A 520 7.02 3.33 -21.20
CA LEU A 520 8.36 3.29 -21.82
C LEU A 520 8.75 4.65 -22.44
N CYS A 521 7.79 5.42 -22.96
CA CYS A 521 8.04 6.77 -23.46
C CYS A 521 8.25 7.81 -22.35
N PHE A 522 7.72 7.58 -21.13
CA PHE A 522 7.98 8.44 -19.96
C PHE A 522 9.27 8.09 -19.23
N TRP A 523 9.72 6.84 -19.25
CA TRP A 523 10.98 6.41 -18.61
C TRP A 523 12.25 6.96 -19.28
N LEU A 524 12.15 7.49 -20.49
CA LEU A 524 13.24 8.19 -21.16
C LEU A 524 13.37 9.68 -20.78
N ASN A 525 12.42 10.22 -19.99
CA ASN A 525 12.41 11.63 -19.56
C ASN A 525 12.29 11.82 -18.04
N ALA A 526 12.53 10.79 -17.22
CA ALA A 526 12.65 10.98 -15.77
C ALA A 526 13.97 11.71 -15.46
N ALA A 527 13.95 13.04 -15.58
CA ALA A 527 14.87 13.88 -14.83
C ALA A 527 14.73 13.52 -13.35
N LEU A 528 15.84 13.28 -12.65
CA LEU A 528 15.85 13.20 -11.18
C LEU A 528 15.35 14.57 -10.67
N ALA A 529 14.06 14.65 -10.33
CA ALA A 529 13.48 15.86 -9.76
C ALA A 529 13.97 16.00 -8.32
N THR A 530 14.40 17.22 -7.93
CA THR A 530 14.81 17.54 -6.56
C THR A 530 13.64 17.36 -5.60
N ASP A 531 13.85 16.60 -4.52
CA ASP A 531 12.86 16.40 -3.48
C ASP A 531 12.71 17.66 -2.60
N VAL A 532 11.47 18.02 -2.28
CA VAL A 532 11.12 19.21 -1.50
C VAL A 532 10.41 18.80 -0.22
N PHE A 533 10.96 19.21 0.92
CA PHE A 533 10.40 18.93 2.23
C PHE A 533 10.10 20.23 2.97
N ALA A 534 9.12 20.21 3.88
CA ALA A 534 8.91 21.32 4.82
C ALA A 534 9.27 20.90 6.24
N HIS A 535 9.99 21.77 6.94
CA HIS A 535 10.32 21.58 8.35
C HIS A 535 9.09 21.82 9.22
N PHE A 536 8.85 20.93 10.17
CA PHE A 536 7.63 20.86 10.95
C PHE A 536 7.97 20.81 12.44
N MET A 537 7.51 21.79 13.21
CA MET A 537 7.73 21.89 14.65
C MET A 537 6.75 20.97 15.37
N MET A 538 7.24 19.88 15.99
CA MET A 538 6.37 18.93 16.68
C MET A 538 5.74 19.52 17.94
N GLN A 539 6.39 20.47 18.59
CA GLN A 539 5.86 21.19 19.76
C GLN A 539 4.51 21.85 19.48
N ASN A 540 4.26 22.19 18.21
CA ASN A 540 3.03 22.81 17.72
C ASN A 540 1.95 21.80 17.31
N ALA A 541 2.14 20.51 17.59
CA ALA A 541 1.23 19.42 17.23
C ALA A 541 0.80 18.55 18.43
N TRP A 542 0.86 19.09 19.65
CA TRP A 542 0.48 18.38 20.90
C TRP A 542 -0.87 17.64 20.79
N SER A 543 -1.91 18.36 20.38
CA SER A 543 -3.29 17.87 20.32
C SER A 543 -3.70 17.31 18.96
N TYR A 544 -2.79 17.27 17.97
CA TYR A 544 -3.10 16.82 16.60
C TYR A 544 -3.71 15.42 16.59
N LYS A 545 -4.68 15.22 15.69
CA LYS A 545 -5.24 13.93 15.32
C LYS A 545 -4.91 13.64 13.86
N GLY A 546 -5.34 12.47 13.38
CA GLY A 546 -5.12 12.06 11.99
C GLY A 546 -5.73 13.01 10.95
N ALA A 547 -6.80 13.73 11.30
CA ALA A 547 -7.47 14.68 10.41
C ALA A 547 -6.59 15.92 10.14
N GLU A 548 -5.96 16.48 11.17
CA GLU A 548 -5.06 17.62 11.02
C GLU A 548 -3.84 17.20 10.20
N TRP A 549 -3.22 16.06 10.49
CA TRP A 549 -2.14 15.52 9.66
C TRP A 549 -2.55 15.35 8.19
N ALA A 550 -3.75 14.82 7.92
CA ALA A 550 -4.23 14.62 6.56
C ALA A 550 -4.46 15.94 5.82
N LEU A 551 -4.99 16.95 6.51
CA LEU A 551 -5.18 18.29 5.95
C LEU A 551 -3.84 18.93 5.58
N ASP A 552 -2.86 18.83 6.47
CA ASP A 552 -1.52 19.38 6.30
C ASP A 552 -0.80 18.74 5.13
N ILE A 553 -0.82 17.40 5.09
CA ILE A 553 -0.24 16.62 4.01
C ILE A 553 -0.90 16.96 2.68
N LYS A 554 -2.24 17.07 2.65
CA LYS A 554 -2.97 17.45 1.43
C LYS A 554 -2.55 18.83 0.92
N ASN A 555 -2.47 19.82 1.81
CA ASN A 555 -2.07 21.18 1.44
C ASN A 555 -0.60 21.23 0.98
N ALA A 556 0.28 20.47 1.63
CA ALA A 556 1.69 20.36 1.24
C ALA A 556 1.84 19.67 -0.13
N GLN A 557 1.12 18.58 -0.37
CA GLN A 557 1.10 17.89 -1.67
C GLN A 557 0.60 18.79 -2.80
N ALA A 558 -0.41 19.64 -2.55
CA ALA A 558 -0.91 20.61 -3.52
C ALA A 558 0.17 21.63 -3.95
N MET A 559 1.12 21.93 -3.07
CA MET A 559 2.28 22.78 -3.37
C MET A 559 3.42 22.03 -4.09
N GLY A 560 3.32 20.70 -4.20
CA GLY A 560 4.39 19.83 -4.67
C GLY A 560 5.47 19.55 -3.61
N ILE A 561 5.18 19.69 -2.32
CA ILE A 561 6.04 19.20 -1.24
C ILE A 561 5.91 17.67 -1.16
N ASP A 562 7.02 16.95 -1.01
CA ASP A 562 7.09 15.49 -0.99
C ASP A 562 7.01 14.89 0.42
N GLY A 563 7.38 15.69 1.44
CA GLY A 563 7.38 15.22 2.82
C GLY A 563 7.55 16.30 3.89
N PHE A 564 7.42 15.90 5.16
CA PHE A 564 7.75 16.73 6.31
C PHE A 564 9.00 16.25 7.04
N ILE A 565 9.72 17.21 7.62
CA ILE A 565 10.87 16.99 8.51
C ILE A 565 10.41 17.35 9.91
N LEU A 566 10.13 16.35 10.74
CA LEU A 566 9.57 16.51 12.08
C LEU A 566 10.69 16.88 13.06
N ASN A 567 10.68 18.12 13.53
CA ASN A 567 11.60 18.62 14.55
C ASN A 567 11.14 18.15 15.93
N VAL A 568 11.97 17.36 16.60
CA VAL A 568 11.68 16.80 17.94
C VAL A 568 12.74 17.22 18.95
N ILE A 569 12.31 17.45 20.20
CA ILE A 569 13.19 17.71 21.34
C ILE A 569 13.37 16.44 22.21
N PRO A 570 14.40 16.36 23.09
CA PRO A 570 14.61 15.20 23.94
C PRO A 570 13.35 14.84 24.77
N PRO A 571 12.90 13.58 24.78
CA PRO A 571 11.59 13.21 25.32
C PRO A 571 11.46 13.45 26.82
N LEU A 572 12.56 13.47 27.59
CA LEU A 572 12.52 13.66 29.05
C LEU A 572 12.69 15.12 29.50
N CYS A 573 12.59 16.08 28.57
CA CYS A 573 12.95 17.48 28.84
C CYS A 573 11.82 18.35 29.45
N ASP A 574 10.58 17.88 29.44
CA ASP A 574 9.41 18.61 29.95
C ASP A 574 8.96 18.04 31.31
N SER A 575 9.06 18.86 32.37
CA SER A 575 8.71 18.49 33.75
C SER A 575 7.21 18.33 34.00
N SER A 576 6.36 18.79 33.07
CA SER A 576 4.90 18.73 33.19
C SER A 576 4.27 17.54 32.46
N ASN A 577 4.89 17.05 31.37
CA ASN A 577 4.30 16.00 30.54
C ASN A 577 5.28 15.04 29.85
N ASN A 578 6.58 15.05 30.20
CA ASN A 578 7.59 14.13 29.68
C ASN A 578 7.45 13.95 28.15
N ALA A 579 7.89 14.96 27.36
CA ALA A 579 7.82 15.18 25.90
C ALA A 579 7.84 13.97 24.89
N THR A 580 7.81 12.74 25.37
CA THR A 580 7.46 11.46 24.73
C THR A 580 6.23 11.51 23.81
N TRP A 581 5.22 12.33 24.12
CA TRP A 581 4.03 12.51 23.28
C TRP A 581 4.37 12.90 21.83
N GLN A 582 5.50 13.59 21.60
CA GLN A 582 5.93 14.00 20.26
C GLN A 582 6.12 12.78 19.37
N PHE A 583 6.62 11.68 19.92
CA PHE A 583 6.83 10.45 19.16
C PHE A 583 5.51 9.68 18.91
N GLU A 584 4.52 9.83 19.79
CA GLU A 584 3.16 9.34 19.53
C GLU A 584 2.51 10.14 18.38
N ARG A 585 2.62 11.47 18.39
CA ARG A 585 2.12 12.33 17.30
C ARG A 585 2.90 12.13 16.01
N ALA A 586 4.22 11.90 16.08
CA ALA A 586 5.03 11.55 14.92
C ALA A 586 4.62 10.18 14.36
N TYR A 587 4.30 9.21 15.21
CA TYR A 587 3.76 7.93 14.77
C TYR A 587 2.46 8.12 13.99
N ASP A 588 1.52 8.91 14.53
CA ASP A 588 0.28 9.28 13.84
C ASP A 588 0.57 9.96 12.48
N ALA A 589 1.54 10.87 12.42
CA ALA A 589 1.96 11.54 11.19
C ALA A 589 2.53 10.56 10.14
N TYR A 590 3.46 9.68 10.54
CA TYR A 590 4.03 8.65 9.67
C TYR A 590 2.95 7.68 9.16
N CYS A 591 1.93 7.41 9.98
CA CYS A 591 0.79 6.61 9.59
C CYS A 591 -0.06 7.25 8.50
N VAL A 592 -0.46 8.49 8.70
CA VAL A 592 -1.27 9.23 7.71
C VAL A 592 -0.45 9.43 6.43
N ALA A 593 0.84 9.73 6.54
CA ALA A 593 1.75 9.87 5.41
C ALA A 593 1.87 8.58 4.59
N ALA A 594 1.95 7.41 5.24
CA ALA A 594 2.03 6.12 4.57
C ALA A 594 0.79 5.86 3.71
N TYR A 595 -0.38 6.25 4.21
CA TYR A 595 -1.65 6.15 3.49
C TYR A 595 -1.75 7.12 2.32
N MET A 596 -1.27 8.36 2.50
CA MET A 596 -1.36 9.44 1.50
C MET A 596 -0.20 9.45 0.49
N GLY A 597 0.74 8.51 0.60
CA GLY A 597 1.93 8.45 -0.27
C GLY A 597 2.92 9.59 -0.04
N PHE A 598 2.93 10.16 1.17
CA PHE A 598 3.77 11.27 1.59
C PHE A 598 4.97 10.78 2.43
N LYS A 599 6.04 11.57 2.50
CA LYS A 599 7.28 11.19 3.19
C LYS A 599 7.45 11.91 4.52
N MET A 600 8.13 11.23 5.44
CA MET A 600 8.43 11.74 6.77
C MET A 600 9.89 11.47 7.12
N MET A 601 10.54 12.46 7.72
CA MET A 601 11.91 12.41 8.20
C MET A 601 11.96 13.02 9.60
N LEU A 602 12.87 12.53 10.47
CA LEU A 602 13.13 13.15 11.76
C LEU A 602 14.26 14.17 11.66
N SER A 603 14.08 15.31 12.32
CA SER A 603 15.13 16.24 12.71
C SER A 603 15.26 16.26 14.22
N PHE A 604 16.41 15.85 14.75
CA PHE A 604 16.67 15.90 16.18
C PHE A 604 17.18 17.28 16.58
N ASP A 605 16.42 18.00 17.40
CA ASP A 605 16.81 19.31 17.93
C ASP A 605 17.88 19.14 19.01
N MET A 606 19.12 19.48 18.67
CA MET A 606 20.28 19.40 19.56
C MET A 606 20.62 20.76 20.17
N SER A 607 19.75 21.76 20.01
CA SER A 607 19.93 23.11 20.54
C SER A 607 19.08 23.40 21.78
N TYR A 608 18.12 22.52 22.10
CA TYR A 608 17.17 22.75 23.18
C TYR A 608 17.86 22.73 24.56
N THR A 609 17.81 23.87 25.27
CA THR A 609 18.51 24.09 26.56
C THR A 609 17.57 24.31 27.74
N SER A 610 16.26 24.22 27.56
CA SER A 610 15.30 24.47 28.65
C SER A 610 15.32 23.41 29.78
N CYS A 611 16.12 22.36 29.64
CA CYS A 611 16.36 21.34 30.67
C CYS A 611 17.77 20.72 30.54
N ASP A 612 18.27 20.07 31.60
CA ASP A 612 19.54 19.34 31.62
C ASP A 612 19.42 17.90 31.05
N VAL A 613 18.58 17.69 30.03
CA VAL A 613 18.40 16.39 29.36
C VAL A 613 18.81 16.51 27.91
N TYR A 614 19.83 15.74 27.55
CA TYR A 614 20.39 15.69 26.21
C TYR A 614 19.97 14.42 25.45
N TRP A 615 20.05 14.45 24.13
CA TRP A 615 19.92 13.24 23.33
C TRP A 615 21.00 12.23 23.72
N THR A 616 20.63 10.95 23.67
CA THR A 616 21.59 9.85 23.67
C THR A 616 21.47 9.10 22.36
N PRO A 617 22.55 8.46 21.86
CA PRO A 617 22.48 7.65 20.66
C PRO A 617 21.39 6.57 20.73
N GLN A 618 21.17 6.00 21.92
CA GLN A 618 20.14 4.98 22.15
C GLN A 618 18.73 5.54 21.96
N VAL A 619 18.42 6.68 22.58
CA VAL A 619 17.07 7.29 22.46
C VAL A 619 16.80 7.74 21.03
N MET A 620 17.79 8.30 20.33
CA MET A 620 17.63 8.64 18.90
C MET A 620 17.37 7.38 18.06
N TYR A 621 18.12 6.30 18.33
CA TYR A 621 18.00 5.04 17.60
C TYR A 621 16.65 4.37 17.81
N ASP A 622 16.21 4.23 19.06
CA ASP A 622 14.97 3.54 19.41
C ASP A 622 13.76 4.22 18.74
N ASN A 623 13.69 5.55 18.79
CA ASN A 623 12.60 6.30 18.16
C ASN A 623 12.67 6.25 16.63
N LEU A 624 13.87 6.35 16.06
CA LEU A 624 14.06 6.28 14.61
C LEU A 624 13.72 4.89 14.07
N GLU A 625 14.19 3.82 14.70
CA GLU A 625 13.88 2.44 14.32
C GLU A 625 12.38 2.19 14.38
N HIS A 626 11.74 2.63 15.48
CA HIS A 626 10.31 2.47 15.67
C HIS A 626 9.50 3.14 14.54
N LEU A 627 9.76 4.42 14.25
CA LEU A 627 9.04 5.13 13.18
C LEU A 627 9.40 4.61 11.79
N SER A 628 10.64 4.16 11.59
CA SER A 628 11.10 3.57 10.33
C SER A 628 10.51 2.19 10.01
N SER A 629 9.84 1.57 10.98
CA SER A 629 9.09 0.32 10.77
C SER A 629 7.78 0.54 10.01
N ILE A 630 7.27 1.77 9.96
CA ILE A 630 6.04 2.12 9.25
C ILE A 630 6.30 2.04 7.73
N PRO A 631 5.53 1.26 6.96
CA PRO A 631 5.81 1.10 5.54
C PRO A 631 5.66 2.40 4.75
N ASN A 632 6.56 2.63 3.80
CA ASN A 632 6.47 3.65 2.74
C ASN A 632 6.50 5.14 3.15
N SER A 633 6.26 5.51 4.40
CA SER A 633 6.39 6.90 4.86
C SER A 633 7.80 7.35 5.25
N PRO A 634 8.69 6.52 5.85
CA PRO A 634 10.03 6.96 6.18
C PRO A 634 10.82 7.32 4.93
N TYR A 635 11.37 8.53 4.91
CA TYR A 635 12.18 8.98 3.80
C TYR A 635 13.54 8.28 3.79
N ARG A 636 13.98 7.88 2.59
CA ARG A 636 15.25 7.20 2.36
C ARG A 636 16.00 7.94 1.29
N TRP A 637 17.25 8.30 1.58
CA TRP A 637 18.19 8.73 0.55
C TRP A 637 18.96 7.52 0.05
N ASN A 638 18.92 7.28 -1.25
CA ASN A 638 19.33 6.01 -1.87
C ASN A 638 18.57 4.81 -1.27
N THR A 639 19.13 4.14 -0.27
CA THR A 639 18.53 2.97 0.42
C THR A 639 18.40 3.16 1.93
N ASP A 640 19.02 4.21 2.46
CA ASP A 640 19.28 4.37 3.89
C ASP A 640 18.36 5.44 4.45
N ILE A 641 17.93 5.27 5.70
CA ILE A 641 17.04 6.25 6.35
C ILE A 641 17.81 7.55 6.51
N LEU A 642 17.30 8.63 5.93
CA LEU A 642 17.91 9.94 6.08
C LEU A 642 17.40 10.57 7.38
N VAL A 643 18.31 11.17 8.13
CA VAL A 643 18.03 11.88 9.37
C VAL A 643 18.79 13.19 9.38
N THR A 644 18.13 14.24 9.85
CA THR A 644 18.75 15.54 10.06
C THR A 644 18.83 15.86 11.55
N THR A 645 19.54 16.94 11.86
CA THR A 645 19.58 17.53 13.20
C THR A 645 19.38 19.02 13.08
N PHE A 646 19.07 19.70 14.18
CA PHE A 646 19.24 21.14 14.30
C PHE A 646 20.28 21.45 15.38
N GLY A 647 21.36 22.16 15.02
CA GLY A 647 22.49 22.37 15.91
C GLY A 647 23.29 21.08 16.17
N GLY A 648 23.94 21.01 17.34
CA GLY A 648 24.73 19.83 17.76
C GLY A 648 26.25 20.00 17.70
N THR A 649 26.75 21.24 17.57
CA THR A 649 28.19 21.55 17.64
C THR A 649 28.71 21.72 19.06
N ASN A 650 27.84 22.04 20.02
CA ASN A 650 28.18 22.24 21.42
C ASN A 650 28.11 20.93 22.23
N ALA A 651 28.90 20.85 23.31
CA ALA A 651 28.85 19.73 24.24
C ALA A 651 27.44 19.57 24.84
N PRO A 652 26.94 18.33 25.05
CA PRO A 652 27.67 17.06 24.98
C PRO A 652 27.70 16.42 23.57
N TYR A 653 27.27 17.12 22.53
CA TYR A 653 27.24 16.63 21.15
C TYR A 653 28.59 16.82 20.44
N GLY A 654 28.66 16.40 19.18
CA GLY A 654 29.85 16.48 18.33
C GLY A 654 30.01 15.27 17.42
N ASN A 655 31.10 15.20 16.66
CA ASN A 655 31.32 14.13 15.69
C ASN A 655 31.38 12.73 16.34
N SER A 656 31.97 12.60 17.54
CA SER A 656 31.99 11.33 18.26
C SER A 656 30.59 10.83 18.63
N PHE A 657 29.68 11.75 18.98
CA PHE A 657 28.28 11.44 19.27
C PHE A 657 27.54 10.96 18.02
N LEU A 658 27.66 11.69 16.90
CA LEU A 658 27.04 11.30 15.63
C LEU A 658 27.59 9.97 15.12
N GLN A 659 28.90 9.74 15.27
CA GLN A 659 29.53 8.46 14.93
C GLN A 659 29.01 7.33 15.82
N ALA A 660 28.89 7.54 17.13
CA ALA A 660 28.35 6.54 18.06
C ALA A 660 26.91 6.16 17.70
N PHE A 661 26.09 7.13 17.26
CA PHE A 661 24.75 6.87 16.75
C PHE A 661 24.75 6.00 15.48
N LYS A 662 25.60 6.32 14.50
CA LYS A 662 25.76 5.48 13.29
C LYS A 662 26.25 4.08 13.60
N ASP A 663 27.20 3.95 14.52
CA ASP A 663 27.75 2.66 14.93
C ASP A 663 26.72 1.81 15.66
N LEU A 664 25.89 2.42 16.52
CA LEU A 664 24.76 1.75 17.18
C LEU A 664 23.72 1.26 16.15
N ALA A 665 23.34 2.11 15.21
CA ALA A 665 22.43 1.73 14.13
C ALA A 665 22.99 0.55 13.32
N ARG A 666 24.26 0.64 12.91
CA ARG A 666 24.96 -0.41 12.16
C ARG A 666 25.04 -1.72 12.94
N ALA A 667 25.32 -1.68 14.24
CA ALA A 667 25.38 -2.85 15.12
C ALA A 667 24.04 -3.61 15.16
N ASN A 668 22.92 -2.90 14.98
CA ASN A 668 21.57 -3.48 14.90
C ASN A 668 21.09 -3.76 13.46
N ASN A 669 21.99 -3.70 12.46
CA ASN A 669 21.66 -3.85 11.02
C ASN A 669 20.69 -2.77 10.49
N PHE A 670 20.61 -1.62 11.15
CA PHE A 670 19.86 -0.45 10.68
C PHE A 670 20.79 0.49 9.92
N ARG A 671 20.41 0.88 8.70
CA ARG A 671 21.20 1.79 7.86
C ARG A 671 20.63 3.20 7.93
N VAL A 672 21.47 4.12 8.37
CA VAL A 672 21.15 5.54 8.50
C VAL A 672 22.18 6.38 7.77
N GLN A 673 21.71 7.45 7.12
CA GLN A 673 22.53 8.54 6.64
C GLN A 673 22.24 9.80 7.45
N LEU A 674 23.29 10.51 7.84
CA LEU A 674 23.19 11.74 8.62
C LEU A 674 23.46 12.97 7.74
N ALA A 675 22.52 13.90 7.70
CA ALA A 675 22.72 15.24 7.15
C ALA A 675 22.45 16.28 8.26
N PRO A 676 23.42 16.53 9.15
CA PRO A 676 23.20 17.42 10.29
C PRO A 676 23.11 18.88 9.86
N ALA A 677 22.26 19.69 10.51
CA ALA A 677 22.22 21.14 10.34
C ALA A 677 23.10 21.82 11.40
N LEU A 678 24.42 21.69 11.24
CA LEU A 678 25.40 22.30 12.14
C LEU A 678 25.49 23.80 11.86
N THR A 679 24.72 24.59 12.61
CA THR A 679 24.50 26.03 12.38
C THR A 679 25.76 26.88 12.49
N THR A 680 26.76 26.45 13.27
CA THR A 680 28.06 27.14 13.36
C THR A 680 28.72 27.28 11.98
N TYR A 681 28.72 26.23 11.16
CA TYR A 681 29.36 26.26 9.84
C TYR A 681 28.57 27.07 8.83
N SER A 682 27.23 27.06 8.89
CA SER A 682 26.42 27.94 8.04
C SER A 682 26.61 29.41 8.42
N ASN A 683 26.83 29.72 9.70
CA ASN A 683 27.14 31.07 10.16
C ASN A 683 28.53 31.52 9.69
N ASP A 684 29.55 30.68 9.82
CA ASP A 684 30.92 30.99 9.36
C ASP A 684 30.99 31.14 7.83
N ALA A 685 30.16 30.39 7.10
CA ALA A 685 30.10 30.43 5.64
C ALA A 685 29.64 31.79 5.08
N GLN A 686 28.94 32.61 5.88
CA GLN A 686 28.61 33.99 5.51
C GLN A 686 29.88 34.82 5.25
N GLN A 687 30.98 34.53 5.95
CA GLN A 687 32.26 35.21 5.77
C GLN A 687 33.13 34.50 4.73
N ASN A 688 33.23 33.17 4.81
CA ASN A 688 34.04 32.38 3.89
C ASN A 688 33.45 30.96 3.69
N ALA A 689 32.62 30.81 2.66
CA ALA A 689 31.92 29.57 2.35
C ALA A 689 32.85 28.38 2.10
N ASP A 690 33.94 28.56 1.34
CA ASP A 690 34.88 27.48 1.02
C ASP A 690 35.63 26.98 2.26
N ALA A 691 36.05 27.90 3.13
CA ALA A 691 36.74 27.55 4.38
C ALA A 691 35.80 26.82 5.34
N ALA A 692 34.59 27.34 5.57
CA ALA A 692 33.59 26.71 6.43
C ALA A 692 33.19 25.31 5.93
N ALA A 693 32.92 25.17 4.63
CA ALA A 693 32.58 23.88 4.03
C ALA A 693 33.73 22.87 4.11
N SER A 694 34.99 23.32 3.93
CA SER A 694 36.16 22.45 4.09
C SER A 694 36.35 22.02 5.55
N GLN A 695 36.16 22.93 6.49
CA GLN A 695 36.31 22.67 7.92
C GLN A 695 35.24 21.69 8.43
N LEU A 696 33.99 21.80 7.95
CA LEU A 696 32.91 20.85 8.24
C LEU A 696 33.32 19.40 7.91
N MET A 697 33.92 19.17 6.74
CA MET A 697 34.34 17.82 6.31
C MET A 697 35.45 17.25 7.21
N VAL A 698 36.30 18.12 7.77
CA VAL A 698 37.39 17.74 8.68
C VAL A 698 36.85 17.41 10.07
N ASP A 699 35.98 18.27 10.60
CA ASP A 699 35.49 18.15 11.97
C ASP A 699 34.42 17.07 12.12
N TYR A 700 33.63 16.83 11.06
CA TYR A 700 32.49 15.90 11.06
C TYR A 700 32.57 14.84 9.96
N PRO A 701 33.61 13.98 9.94
CA PRO A 701 33.70 12.87 8.99
C PRO A 701 32.54 11.86 9.11
N SER A 702 31.79 11.87 10.22
CA SER A 702 30.60 11.04 10.40
C SER A 702 29.37 11.54 9.62
N ALA A 703 29.33 12.80 9.20
CA ALA A 703 28.24 13.33 8.37
C ALA A 703 28.26 12.65 7.00
N ASP A 704 27.10 12.24 6.47
CA ASP A 704 26.97 11.70 5.11
C ASP A 704 26.44 12.76 4.14
N GLY A 705 25.72 13.76 4.63
CA GLY A 705 25.22 14.92 3.89
C GLY A 705 25.30 16.16 4.77
N TYR A 706 24.64 17.24 4.36
CA TYR A 706 24.59 18.47 5.17
C TYR A 706 23.31 19.26 4.87
N VAL A 707 22.68 19.79 5.92
CA VAL A 707 21.62 20.77 5.79
C VAL A 707 22.23 22.15 6.00
N ASN A 708 22.19 23.00 4.98
CA ASN A 708 22.54 24.40 5.15
C ASN A 708 21.36 25.13 5.77
N TRP A 709 21.41 25.40 7.08
CA TRP A 709 20.34 26.09 7.81
C TRP A 709 20.17 27.56 7.41
N GLN A 710 21.14 28.14 6.71
CA GLN A 710 21.09 29.53 6.28
C GLN A 710 20.01 29.72 5.20
N ALA A 711 18.80 30.06 5.63
CA ALA A 711 17.65 30.33 4.76
C ALA A 711 17.40 31.83 4.51
N TRP A 712 18.14 32.69 5.20
CA TRP A 712 18.11 34.17 5.13
C TRP A 712 19.53 34.75 5.25
N PRO A 713 19.76 36.02 4.88
CA PRO A 713 21.02 36.71 5.15
C PRO A 713 21.26 36.81 6.67
N LEU A 714 22.47 36.49 7.13
CA LEU A 714 22.79 36.54 8.56
C LEU A 714 23.36 37.91 8.92
N ASP A 715 22.54 38.76 9.54
CA ASP A 715 22.92 40.09 10.05
C ASP A 715 23.60 40.98 9.01
N THR A 716 23.18 40.83 7.75
CA THR A 716 23.70 41.59 6.61
C THR A 716 22.55 42.13 5.78
N HIS A 717 22.65 43.41 5.40
CA HIS A 717 21.67 44.06 4.53
C HIS A 717 21.99 43.77 3.06
N ALA A 718 21.97 42.49 2.68
CA ALA A 718 22.27 42.03 1.33
C ALA A 718 21.39 40.83 0.96
N ASN A 719 20.99 40.72 -0.31
CA ASN A 719 20.23 39.58 -0.79
C ASN A 719 21.06 38.29 -0.74
N MET A 720 20.41 37.16 -0.49
CA MET A 720 21.07 35.85 -0.53
C MET A 720 21.52 35.48 -1.95
N THR A 721 22.61 34.71 -2.02
CA THR A 721 23.10 34.09 -3.25
C THR A 721 23.25 32.58 -3.06
N THR A 722 23.50 31.82 -4.14
CA THR A 722 23.74 30.37 -4.08
C THR A 722 25.20 30.00 -3.83
N ALA A 723 26.08 30.97 -3.53
CA ALA A 723 27.51 30.74 -3.39
C ALA A 723 27.86 29.82 -2.22
N VAL A 724 27.21 30.04 -1.07
CA VAL A 724 27.36 29.17 0.12
C VAL A 724 26.88 27.77 -0.20
N ASP A 725 25.73 27.66 -0.87
CA ASP A 725 25.13 26.37 -1.19
C ASP A 725 26.01 25.53 -2.13
N GLN A 726 26.55 26.20 -3.16
CA GLN A 726 27.48 25.60 -4.12
C GLN A 726 28.77 25.12 -3.45
N ALA A 727 29.31 25.88 -2.49
CA ALA A 727 30.53 25.51 -1.77
C ALA A 727 30.32 24.22 -0.97
N PHE A 728 29.28 24.14 -0.14
CA PHE A 728 28.99 22.93 0.65
C PHE A 728 28.70 21.71 -0.23
N GLN A 729 27.87 21.84 -1.26
CA GLN A 729 27.56 20.72 -2.15
C GLN A 729 28.81 20.21 -2.89
N ASN A 730 29.68 21.12 -3.35
CA ASN A 730 30.93 20.74 -4.01
C ASN A 730 31.89 20.02 -3.06
N LYS A 731 32.04 20.50 -1.82
CA LYS A 731 32.95 19.88 -0.85
C LYS A 731 32.46 18.51 -0.41
N LEU A 732 31.16 18.34 -0.16
CA LEU A 732 30.56 17.02 0.13
C LEU A 732 30.85 16.01 -0.98
N ARG A 733 30.61 16.40 -2.24
CA ARG A 733 30.86 15.55 -3.41
C ARG A 733 32.35 15.24 -3.59
N ALA A 734 33.22 16.24 -3.42
CA ALA A 734 34.66 16.07 -3.54
C ALA A 734 35.24 15.15 -2.45
N ALA A 735 34.67 15.17 -1.25
CA ALA A 735 35.05 14.27 -0.16
C ALA A 735 34.40 12.87 -0.25
N GLY A 736 33.59 12.61 -1.29
CA GLY A 736 33.00 11.28 -1.54
C GLY A 736 31.85 10.91 -0.63
N HIS A 737 31.22 11.88 0.02
CA HIS A 737 30.05 11.67 0.86
C HIS A 737 28.83 11.22 0.02
N THR A 738 27.98 10.37 0.59
CA THR A 738 26.90 9.68 -0.14
C THR A 738 25.49 10.18 0.17
N GLY A 739 25.36 11.05 1.17
CA GLY A 739 24.11 11.73 1.54
C GLY A 739 23.91 13.05 0.78
N PRO A 740 22.72 13.65 0.93
CA PRO A 740 22.34 14.84 0.16
C PRO A 740 22.92 16.13 0.74
N TYR A 741 23.15 17.10 -0.14
CA TYR A 741 23.15 18.50 0.25
C TYR A 741 21.71 19.05 0.27
N ILE A 742 21.24 19.51 1.43
CA ILE A 742 19.89 20.03 1.64
C ILE A 742 19.95 21.55 1.79
N MET A 743 19.33 22.25 0.85
CA MET A 743 19.28 23.72 0.81
C MET A 743 18.04 24.23 1.53
N SER A 744 18.20 25.19 2.44
CA SER A 744 17.06 25.82 3.11
C SER A 744 16.52 27.03 2.35
N VAL A 745 15.19 27.17 2.34
CA VAL A 745 14.46 28.30 1.73
C VAL A 745 13.38 28.76 2.71
N SER A 746 13.31 30.07 2.96
CA SER A 746 12.34 30.69 3.86
C SER A 746 11.69 31.92 3.22
N PRO A 747 10.40 32.21 3.47
CA PRO A 747 9.79 33.44 3.01
C PRO A 747 10.21 34.69 3.80
N TRP A 748 10.41 34.53 5.10
CA TRP A 748 10.66 35.62 6.04
C TRP A 748 11.49 35.14 7.22
N GLN A 749 11.91 36.04 8.11
CA GLN A 749 12.38 35.63 9.44
C GLN A 749 12.26 36.79 10.43
N TYR A 750 11.41 36.60 11.44
CA TYR A 750 11.25 37.53 12.56
C TYR A 750 10.76 36.79 13.80
N LYS A 751 11.38 37.08 14.93
CA LYS A 751 10.87 36.68 16.24
C LYS A 751 11.12 37.74 17.29
N ASP A 752 10.26 37.72 18.28
CA ASP A 752 10.36 38.51 19.51
C ASP A 752 9.98 37.59 20.67
N LEU A 753 10.98 37.21 21.47
CA LEU A 753 10.79 36.37 22.66
C LEU A 753 10.56 37.18 23.94
N ASP A 754 10.67 38.52 23.86
CA ASP A 754 10.45 39.49 24.94
C ASP A 754 11.01 39.07 26.31
N ASN A 755 12.28 38.66 26.34
CA ASN A 755 12.96 38.12 27.52
C ASN A 755 14.10 39.01 28.04
N SER A 756 14.12 40.29 27.65
CA SER A 756 15.20 41.25 27.94
C SER A 756 16.57 40.96 27.30
N ASP A 757 16.73 39.90 26.50
CA ASP A 757 17.94 39.65 25.70
C ASP A 757 17.77 40.18 24.26
N LYS A 758 18.65 41.09 23.86
CA LYS A 758 18.69 41.66 22.49
C LYS A 758 19.02 40.63 21.42
N GLN A 759 19.60 39.50 21.80
CA GLN A 759 19.91 38.41 20.87
C GLN A 759 18.67 37.59 20.49
N ASP A 760 17.62 37.66 21.30
CA ASP A 760 16.42 36.84 21.17
C ASP A 760 15.24 37.56 20.49
N SER A 761 15.44 38.81 20.07
CA SER A 761 14.43 39.60 19.35
C SER A 761 15.05 40.28 18.12
N TRP A 762 14.69 39.81 16.92
CA TRP A 762 15.34 40.22 15.67
C TRP A 762 14.49 39.94 14.43
N VAL A 763 14.73 40.72 13.38
CA VAL A 763 14.23 40.50 12.01
C VAL A 763 15.42 40.31 11.06
N GLN A 764 15.31 39.52 10.00
CA GLN A 764 16.35 39.49 8.95
C GLN A 764 15.87 40.15 7.68
N TYR A 765 16.83 40.56 6.86
CA TYR A 765 16.53 41.17 5.58
C TYR A 765 15.81 40.17 4.65
N SER A 766 14.49 40.33 4.57
CA SER A 766 13.57 39.35 3.95
C SER A 766 12.70 39.93 2.84
N ASP A 767 12.79 41.24 2.59
CA ASP A 767 11.96 42.01 1.67
C ASP A 767 11.81 41.38 0.28
N TYR A 768 12.88 40.83 -0.28
CA TYR A 768 12.91 40.15 -1.58
C TYR A 768 13.24 38.66 -1.50
N LEU A 769 13.39 38.12 -0.30
CA LEU A 769 14.05 36.84 -0.05
C LEU A 769 13.37 35.68 -0.78
N PHE A 770 12.06 35.52 -0.59
CA PHE A 770 11.37 34.33 -1.09
C PHE A 770 11.40 34.20 -2.61
N PRO A 771 10.95 35.20 -3.39
CA PRO A 771 10.90 35.03 -4.84
C PRO A 771 12.30 34.98 -5.46
N GLN A 772 13.27 35.72 -4.94
CA GLN A 772 14.64 35.71 -5.46
C GLN A 772 15.36 34.40 -5.17
N ARG A 773 15.21 33.85 -3.97
CA ARG A 773 15.79 32.55 -3.60
C ARG A 773 15.26 31.46 -4.52
N TRP A 774 13.94 31.42 -4.76
CA TRP A 774 13.35 30.47 -5.71
C TRP A 774 13.78 30.71 -7.16
N GLN A 775 13.87 31.96 -7.59
CA GLN A 775 14.30 32.31 -8.96
C GLN A 775 15.72 31.80 -9.24
N SER A 776 16.59 31.74 -8.23
CA SER A 776 17.95 31.18 -8.36
C SER A 776 18.00 29.67 -8.63
N LEU A 777 16.86 28.97 -8.51
CA LEU A 777 16.70 27.52 -8.66
C LEU A 777 16.01 27.09 -9.96
N VAL A 778 15.61 28.04 -10.80
CA VAL A 778 14.90 27.77 -12.05
C VAL A 778 15.59 28.39 -13.26
N GLY A 779 15.52 27.71 -14.40
CA GLY A 779 16.17 28.12 -15.65
C GLY A 779 17.43 27.30 -15.99
N PRO A 780 18.06 27.59 -17.15
CA PRO A 780 19.08 26.72 -17.74
C PRO A 780 20.40 26.64 -16.95
N ASN A 781 20.76 27.71 -16.24
CA ASN A 781 22.02 27.81 -15.48
C ASN A 781 21.78 27.87 -13.96
N ALA A 782 20.61 27.44 -13.50
CA ALA A 782 20.24 27.50 -12.10
C ALA A 782 21.03 26.49 -11.25
N PHE A 783 21.24 26.84 -9.98
CA PHE A 783 21.78 25.92 -8.99
C PHE A 783 20.78 24.79 -8.74
N LYS A 784 21.28 23.55 -8.59
CA LYS A 784 20.45 22.36 -8.40
C LYS A 784 20.84 21.65 -7.09
N PRO A 785 20.17 21.96 -5.97
CA PRO A 785 20.40 21.24 -4.73
C PRO A 785 19.92 19.78 -4.85
N ASP A 786 20.48 18.90 -4.01
CA ASP A 786 20.04 17.51 -3.97
C ASP A 786 18.64 17.40 -3.34
N MET A 787 18.36 18.24 -2.33
CA MET A 787 17.06 18.39 -1.70
C MET A 787 16.81 19.85 -1.27
N ILE A 788 15.54 20.24 -1.13
CA ILE A 788 15.12 21.52 -0.55
C ILE A 788 14.39 21.30 0.76
N GLN A 789 14.69 22.13 1.75
CA GLN A 789 13.96 22.22 3.01
C GLN A 789 13.34 23.61 3.15
N LEU A 790 12.01 23.66 3.20
CA LEU A 790 11.25 24.88 3.48
C LEU A 790 11.22 25.12 4.99
N LEU A 791 11.70 26.29 5.40
CA LEU A 791 11.60 26.78 6.77
C LEU A 791 10.47 27.83 6.79
N THR A 792 9.28 27.52 7.28
CA THR A 792 8.80 26.23 7.82
C THR A 792 7.34 25.96 7.43
N TRP A 793 6.83 24.78 7.75
CA TRP A 793 5.40 24.53 7.67
C TRP A 793 4.65 25.30 8.75
N ASN A 794 4.95 25.09 10.03
CA ASN A 794 4.11 25.52 11.16
C ASN A 794 4.88 26.22 12.29
N ASP A 795 5.98 26.91 12.01
CA ASP A 795 6.70 27.67 13.05
C ASP A 795 6.23 29.12 13.11
N TRP A 796 5.14 29.33 13.86
CA TRP A 796 4.52 30.65 13.96
C TRP A 796 5.36 31.69 14.70
N GLY A 797 6.13 31.28 15.71
CA GLY A 797 6.94 32.18 16.53
C GLY A 797 8.09 32.83 15.76
N GLU A 798 8.54 32.20 14.66
CA GLU A 798 9.62 32.72 13.80
C GLU A 798 9.08 33.38 12.51
N SER A 799 7.76 33.53 12.36
CA SER A 799 7.14 34.31 11.28
C SER A 799 7.45 33.84 9.85
N HIS A 800 7.87 32.59 9.67
CA HIS A 800 8.20 32.01 8.36
C HIS A 800 7.37 30.78 7.98
N TYR A 801 6.24 30.61 8.64
CA TYR A 801 5.31 29.49 8.42
C TYR A 801 4.56 29.62 7.10
N LEU A 802 4.28 28.48 6.48
CA LEU A 802 3.44 28.39 5.29
C LEU A 802 2.05 27.84 5.64
N ARG A 803 1.86 27.24 6.81
CA ARG A 803 0.58 26.76 7.34
C ARG A 803 -0.37 27.94 7.59
N ASP A 804 -1.68 27.67 7.54
CA ASP A 804 -2.68 28.64 7.99
C ASP A 804 -2.50 28.90 9.50
N LEU A 805 -3.08 30.00 10.00
CA LEU A 805 -3.03 30.26 11.43
C LEU A 805 -3.71 29.13 12.22
N PRO A 806 -3.20 28.77 13.41
CA PRO A 806 -3.82 27.75 14.24
C PRO A 806 -5.20 28.22 14.70
N SER A 807 -6.07 27.27 15.04
CA SER A 807 -7.39 27.58 15.59
C SER A 807 -7.28 28.46 16.84
N THR A 808 -8.24 29.38 17.00
CA THR A 808 -8.39 30.20 18.20
C THR A 808 -9.19 29.50 19.30
N ASP A 809 -9.82 28.36 19.00
CA ASP A 809 -10.57 27.56 19.98
C ASP A 809 -9.60 26.68 20.78
N PRO A 810 -9.45 26.86 22.10
CA PRO A 810 -8.56 26.07 22.94
C PRO A 810 -8.87 24.56 22.97
N LEU A 811 -10.05 24.15 22.52
CA LEU A 811 -10.45 22.75 22.44
C LEU A 811 -10.15 22.12 21.06
N ALA A 812 -9.78 22.92 20.06
CA ALA A 812 -9.49 22.42 18.73
C ALA A 812 -8.16 21.64 18.70
N PRO A 813 -8.07 20.53 17.95
CA PRO A 813 -6.85 19.72 17.86
C PRO A 813 -5.62 20.48 17.34
N ASP A 814 -5.81 21.52 16.53
CA ASP A 814 -4.76 22.35 15.94
C ASP A 814 -4.51 23.67 16.71
N TYR A 815 -5.07 23.83 17.91
CA TYR A 815 -4.78 24.96 18.79
C TYR A 815 -3.33 24.94 19.27
N VAL A 816 -2.72 26.13 19.35
CA VAL A 816 -1.34 26.32 19.82
C VAL A 816 -1.28 27.44 20.85
N GLN A 817 -0.63 27.18 21.97
CA GLN A 817 -0.39 28.20 22.99
C GLN A 817 0.83 29.05 22.62
N LEU A 818 0.58 30.21 22.00
CA LEU A 818 1.63 31.11 21.51
C LEU A 818 2.26 32.02 22.57
N GLY A 819 1.66 32.14 23.77
CA GLY A 819 2.16 33.05 24.81
C GLY A 819 2.28 34.50 24.30
N ASN A 820 3.38 35.20 24.61
CA ASN A 820 3.63 36.57 24.15
C ASN A 820 3.69 36.68 22.61
N MET A 821 4.03 35.59 21.91
CA MET A 821 4.09 35.58 20.44
C MET A 821 2.72 35.81 19.80
N ALA A 822 1.63 35.57 20.53
CA ALA A 822 0.28 35.87 20.06
C ALA A 822 0.10 37.35 19.67
N ASN A 823 0.88 38.27 20.27
CA ASN A 823 0.82 39.71 19.98
C ASN A 823 1.21 40.06 18.54
N TYR A 824 2.08 39.26 17.91
CA TYR A 824 2.52 39.49 16.54
C TYR A 824 2.12 38.40 15.54
N VAL A 825 1.68 37.22 16.00
CA VAL A 825 1.22 36.13 15.13
C VAL A 825 -0.28 36.22 14.81
N THR A 826 -1.09 36.67 15.77
CA THR A 826 -2.55 36.61 15.63
C THR A 826 -3.00 37.46 14.43
N ARG A 827 -3.81 36.85 13.55
CA ARG A 827 -4.34 37.42 12.29
C ARG A 827 -3.32 37.64 11.16
N MET A 828 -2.04 37.37 11.35
CA MET A 828 -1.04 37.48 10.28
C MET A 828 -0.97 36.20 9.42
N ASN A 829 -1.95 35.91 8.57
CA ASN A 829 -1.91 34.66 7.78
C ASN A 829 -0.89 34.76 6.62
N HIS A 830 0.01 33.77 6.53
CA HIS A 830 1.08 33.69 5.53
C HIS A 830 0.81 32.72 4.37
N SER A 831 -0.32 32.01 4.39
CA SER A 831 -0.64 30.95 3.42
C SER A 831 -0.61 31.41 1.95
N ALA A 832 -0.79 32.70 1.67
CA ALA A 832 -0.67 33.26 0.32
C ALA A 832 0.72 33.04 -0.30
N TRP A 833 1.80 32.99 0.49
CA TRP A 833 3.14 32.66 0.01
C TRP A 833 3.24 31.24 -0.58
N ARG A 834 2.34 30.32 -0.21
CA ARG A 834 2.29 28.99 -0.85
C ARG A 834 2.15 29.09 -2.37
N THR A 835 1.49 30.12 -2.88
CA THR A 835 1.36 30.39 -4.33
C THR A 835 2.73 30.58 -4.99
N ILE A 836 3.62 31.35 -4.37
CA ILE A 836 4.97 31.60 -4.88
C ILE A 836 5.75 30.29 -4.91
N ALA A 837 5.75 29.55 -3.79
CA ALA A 837 6.43 28.26 -3.69
C ALA A 837 5.90 27.26 -4.73
N THR A 838 4.59 27.13 -4.88
CA THR A 838 3.95 26.19 -5.83
C THR A 838 4.40 26.45 -7.27
N TYR A 839 4.45 27.72 -7.68
CA TYR A 839 4.93 28.11 -9.01
C TYR A 839 6.37 27.62 -9.27
N TYR A 840 7.28 27.90 -8.34
CA TYR A 840 8.69 27.57 -8.52
C TYR A 840 9.02 26.10 -8.27
N ILE A 841 8.35 25.42 -7.33
CA ILE A 841 8.47 23.96 -7.14
C ILE A 841 8.03 23.25 -8.42
N THR A 842 6.91 23.66 -9.01
CA THR A 842 6.42 23.07 -10.26
C THR A 842 7.39 23.31 -11.40
N TRP A 843 7.94 24.53 -11.53
CA TRP A 843 8.96 24.82 -12.55
C TRP A 843 10.21 23.96 -12.34
N MET A 844 10.75 23.92 -11.13
CA MET A 844 11.95 23.16 -10.82
C MET A 844 11.77 21.67 -11.12
N LYS A 845 10.65 21.07 -10.72
CA LYS A 845 10.37 19.64 -10.94
C LYS A 845 10.11 19.29 -12.40
N SER A 846 9.47 20.19 -13.16
CA SER A 846 9.16 19.94 -14.58
C SER A 846 10.26 20.39 -15.54
N GLY A 847 11.19 21.25 -15.10
CA GLY A 847 12.22 21.87 -15.92
C GLY A 847 11.74 23.08 -16.75
N SER A 848 10.45 23.42 -16.71
CA SER A 848 9.87 24.54 -17.48
C SER A 848 8.84 25.31 -16.67
N ALA A 849 8.66 26.61 -16.93
CA ALA A 849 7.68 27.43 -16.23
C ALA A 849 6.27 26.81 -16.35
N PRO A 850 5.50 26.68 -15.26
CA PRO A 850 4.17 26.11 -15.31
C PRO A 850 3.21 27.00 -16.09
N GLN A 851 2.19 26.38 -16.69
CA GLN A 851 1.11 27.14 -17.32
C GLN A 851 0.31 27.89 -16.26
N VAL A 852 0.13 29.20 -16.46
CA VAL A 852 -0.65 30.06 -15.57
C VAL A 852 -2.10 30.08 -16.05
N THR A 853 -3.02 29.63 -15.22
CA THR A 853 -4.46 29.50 -15.53
C THR A 853 -5.33 30.58 -14.90
N ALA A 854 -4.80 31.32 -13.93
CA ALA A 854 -5.47 32.44 -13.29
C ALA A 854 -4.48 33.59 -13.01
N ASP A 855 -4.99 34.82 -13.06
CA ASP A 855 -4.23 36.02 -12.72
C ASP A 855 -4.08 36.08 -11.18
N THR A 856 -2.83 36.07 -10.69
CA THR A 856 -2.55 36.00 -9.25
C THR A 856 -1.47 36.97 -8.83
N VAL A 857 -1.69 37.68 -7.71
CA VAL A 857 -0.69 38.55 -7.06
C VAL A 857 -0.62 38.21 -5.58
N VAL A 858 0.59 38.03 -5.06
CA VAL A 858 0.88 37.90 -3.64
C VAL A 858 1.59 39.17 -3.21
N ALA A 859 1.07 39.87 -2.20
CA ALA A 859 1.69 41.08 -1.67
C ALA A 859 1.89 40.97 -0.16
N TRP A 860 2.96 41.58 0.36
CA TRP A 860 3.27 41.56 1.78
C TRP A 860 3.83 42.90 2.25
N TYR A 861 3.53 43.25 3.50
CA TYR A 861 3.88 44.54 4.09
C TYR A 861 3.82 44.48 5.63
N ARG A 862 4.45 45.46 6.29
CA ARG A 862 4.34 45.66 7.74
C ARG A 862 3.20 46.60 8.10
N THR A 863 2.59 46.39 9.26
CA THR A 863 1.41 47.16 9.70
C THR A 863 1.76 48.52 10.32
N HIS A 864 3.05 48.80 10.51
CA HIS A 864 3.53 50.10 10.97
C HIS A 864 4.90 50.44 10.35
N PRO A 865 5.27 51.73 10.25
CA PRO A 865 6.62 52.12 9.87
C PRO A 865 7.68 51.61 10.85
N LYS A 866 8.89 51.30 10.40
CA LYS A 866 9.96 50.79 11.30
C LYS A 866 10.43 51.82 12.33
N GLY A 867 10.26 53.11 12.03
CA GLY A 867 10.71 54.20 12.90
C GLY A 867 9.72 54.59 14.00
N VAL A 868 8.53 54.00 14.08
CA VAL A 868 7.53 54.38 15.09
C VAL A 868 7.69 53.59 16.39
N SER A 869 7.40 54.24 17.51
CA SER A 869 7.36 53.58 18.82
C SER A 869 5.95 53.08 19.11
N CYS A 870 5.81 51.77 19.36
CA CYS A 870 4.54 51.13 19.68
C CYS A 870 4.21 51.20 21.18
N ALA A 871 2.94 50.99 21.54
CA ALA A 871 2.45 51.05 22.91
C ALA A 871 3.02 49.92 23.81
N SER A 872 3.33 48.78 23.21
CA SER A 872 4.01 47.63 23.79
C SER A 872 4.93 47.02 22.73
N GLY A 873 5.71 46.00 23.09
CA GLY A 873 6.75 45.44 22.23
C GLY A 873 7.88 44.85 23.06
N ALA A 874 8.89 44.34 22.36
CA ALA A 874 10.11 43.87 22.97
C ALA A 874 10.66 44.86 24.01
N THR A 875 10.99 44.35 25.19
CA THR A 875 11.71 45.07 26.26
C THR A 875 13.06 45.64 25.82
N VAL A 876 13.53 45.27 24.62
CA VAL A 876 14.76 45.72 23.98
C VAL A 876 14.52 46.00 22.49
N PRO A 877 15.25 46.95 21.84
CA PRO A 877 15.06 47.23 20.42
C PRO A 877 15.26 46.00 19.54
N ILE A 878 14.37 45.80 18.56
CA ILE A 878 14.47 44.71 17.58
C ILE A 878 15.76 44.85 16.77
N ARG A 879 16.62 43.85 16.87
CA ARG A 879 17.88 43.83 16.12
C ARG A 879 17.60 43.73 14.62
N ASN A 880 18.38 44.47 13.83
CA ASN A 880 18.28 44.60 12.37
C ASN A 880 16.95 45.20 11.85
N ALA A 881 16.15 45.86 12.69
CA ALA A 881 14.94 46.58 12.28
C ALA A 881 15.16 47.53 11.09
N ASP A 882 16.36 48.14 11.00
CA ASP A 882 16.72 49.05 9.91
C ASP A 882 16.85 48.40 8.53
N PHE A 883 17.02 47.07 8.46
CA PHE A 883 17.25 46.36 7.20
C PHE A 883 15.98 46.22 6.36
N VAL A 884 14.81 46.11 6.98
CA VAL A 884 13.54 46.01 6.24
C VAL A 884 13.07 47.39 5.79
N GLN A 885 12.42 47.47 4.63
CA GLN A 885 11.88 48.74 4.13
C GLN A 885 10.46 49.02 4.62
N ASP A 886 10.10 50.31 4.62
CA ASP A 886 8.72 50.78 4.81
C ASP A 886 8.01 50.72 3.46
N ALA A 887 7.67 49.51 3.01
CA ALA A 887 7.08 49.29 1.69
C ALA A 887 6.09 48.12 1.68
N LEU A 888 5.17 48.14 0.71
CA LEU A 888 4.43 46.97 0.27
C LEU A 888 5.16 46.35 -0.90
N PHE A 889 5.51 45.08 -0.78
CA PHE A 889 6.12 44.27 -1.83
C PHE A 889 5.05 43.42 -2.50
N PHE A 890 5.21 43.16 -3.80
CA PHE A 890 4.32 42.26 -4.51
C PHE A 890 5.04 41.45 -5.57
N TRP A 891 4.61 40.20 -5.68
CA TRP A 891 4.99 39.25 -6.72
C TRP A 891 3.72 38.81 -7.45
N GLY A 892 3.73 38.72 -8.77
CA GLY A 892 2.55 38.25 -9.48
C GLY A 892 2.84 37.63 -10.83
N VAL A 893 1.85 36.88 -11.31
CA VAL A 893 1.89 36.18 -12.58
C VAL A 893 0.49 36.19 -13.21
N VAL A 894 0.44 36.32 -14.53
CA VAL A 894 -0.82 36.57 -15.27
C VAL A 894 -1.00 35.58 -16.41
N THR A 895 -2.25 35.41 -16.85
CA THR A 895 -2.69 34.54 -17.95
C THR A 895 -2.49 35.15 -19.33
N SER A 896 -2.43 36.48 -19.39
CA SER A 896 -2.22 37.29 -20.59
C SER A 896 -1.73 38.67 -20.16
N GLU A 897 -1.17 39.45 -21.09
CA GLU A 897 -0.62 40.77 -20.82
C GLU A 897 -1.59 41.62 -19.97
N ALA A 898 -1.08 42.12 -18.85
CA ALA A 898 -1.83 42.91 -17.87
C ALA A 898 -0.89 43.80 -17.06
N THR A 899 -1.43 44.87 -16.49
CA THR A 899 -0.72 45.73 -15.55
C THR A 899 -1.04 45.31 -14.13
N ILE A 900 -0.03 44.88 -13.37
CA ILE A 900 -0.18 44.71 -11.92
C ILE A 900 0.08 46.05 -11.26
N SER A 901 -0.83 46.49 -10.42
CA SER A 901 -0.73 47.74 -9.67
C SER A 901 -0.87 47.46 -8.18
N ALA A 902 -0.05 48.10 -7.36
CA ALA A 902 -0.21 48.14 -5.92
C ALA A 902 -0.20 49.58 -5.43
N THR A 903 -1.01 49.86 -4.42
CA THR A 903 -1.26 51.22 -3.92
C THR A 903 -1.20 51.24 -2.40
N VAL A 904 -0.48 52.24 -1.88
CA VAL A 904 -0.41 52.57 -0.46
C VAL A 904 -0.69 54.07 -0.35
N GLY A 905 -1.92 54.44 -0.02
CA GLY A 905 -2.32 55.84 0.11
C GLY A 905 -2.19 56.59 -1.22
N SER A 906 -1.47 57.72 -1.19
CA SER A 906 -1.19 58.51 -2.40
C SER A 906 -0.17 57.87 -3.35
N TYR A 907 0.54 56.81 -2.94
CA TYR A 907 1.60 56.19 -3.73
C TYR A 907 1.09 54.94 -4.44
N THR A 908 1.41 54.82 -5.74
CA THR A 908 1.06 53.66 -6.57
C THR A 908 2.28 53.24 -7.38
N SER A 909 2.51 51.94 -7.46
CA SER A 909 3.52 51.32 -8.33
C SER A 909 2.81 50.36 -9.26
N SER A 910 3.07 50.47 -10.56
CA SER A 910 2.46 49.61 -11.56
C SER A 910 3.53 49.09 -12.52
N LEU A 911 3.37 47.84 -12.95
CA LEU A 911 4.28 47.21 -13.92
C LEU A 911 3.51 46.29 -14.85
N VAL A 912 4.01 46.16 -16.09
CA VAL A 912 3.42 45.26 -17.09
C VAL A 912 3.94 43.85 -16.85
N ALA A 913 3.01 42.90 -16.73
CA ALA A 913 3.26 41.48 -16.58
C ALA A 913 2.87 40.75 -17.87
N TYR A 914 3.70 39.78 -18.27
CA TYR A 914 3.45 38.94 -19.45
C TYR A 914 3.09 37.52 -19.03
N PRO A 915 2.33 36.77 -19.86
CA PRO A 915 1.91 35.42 -19.52
C PRO A 915 3.06 34.49 -19.16
N GLY A 916 2.92 33.78 -18.02
CA GLY A 916 3.92 32.82 -17.56
C GLY A 916 5.25 33.41 -17.08
N SER A 917 5.38 34.74 -17.01
CA SER A 917 6.59 35.41 -16.55
C SER A 917 6.31 36.15 -15.24
N PRO A 918 6.78 35.63 -14.09
CA PRO A 918 6.55 36.28 -12.82
C PRO A 918 7.29 37.62 -12.76
N VAL A 919 6.67 38.58 -12.10
CA VAL A 919 7.18 39.94 -11.92
C VAL A 919 7.12 40.31 -10.45
N MET A 920 8.04 41.17 -10.02
CA MET A 920 8.14 41.60 -8.63
C MET A 920 8.50 43.09 -8.57
N SER A 921 7.87 43.82 -7.65
CA SER A 921 8.17 45.22 -7.34
C SER A 921 7.66 45.58 -5.95
N HIS A 922 7.70 46.86 -5.61
CA HIS A 922 7.21 47.40 -4.36
C HIS A 922 6.63 48.80 -4.52
N VAL A 923 5.94 49.26 -3.48
CA VAL A 923 5.41 50.61 -3.28
C VAL A 923 5.91 51.08 -1.92
N GLN A 924 6.61 52.20 -1.86
CA GLN A 924 7.06 52.78 -0.59
C GLN A 924 5.87 53.34 0.20
N PHE A 925 5.96 53.36 1.52
CA PHE A 925 4.98 54.03 2.37
C PHE A 925 5.02 55.55 2.11
N PRO A 926 3.86 56.18 1.89
CA PRO A 926 3.82 57.60 1.57
C PRO A 926 4.09 58.46 2.82
N PRO A 927 4.49 59.73 2.64
CA PRO A 927 4.74 60.65 3.74
C PRO A 927 3.56 60.82 4.70
N GLU A 928 2.30 60.68 4.26
CA GLU A 928 1.16 60.75 5.18
C GLU A 928 1.12 59.64 6.22
N VAL A 929 1.66 58.46 5.93
CA VAL A 929 1.81 57.38 6.92
C VAL A 929 3.00 57.68 7.83
N LEU A 930 4.13 58.05 7.22
CA LEU A 930 5.41 58.22 7.93
C LEU A 930 5.43 59.44 8.86
N ASN A 931 4.80 60.55 8.44
CA ASN A 931 4.91 61.85 9.11
C ASN A 931 3.60 62.31 9.76
N ASN A 932 2.45 61.92 9.21
CA ASN A 932 1.14 62.45 9.64
C ASN A 932 0.28 61.42 10.39
N GLY A 933 0.77 60.18 10.54
CA GLY A 933 0.06 59.10 11.24
C GLY A 933 -1.24 58.67 10.57
N ALA A 934 -1.37 58.83 9.25
CA ALA A 934 -2.54 58.38 8.51
C ALA A 934 -2.68 56.86 8.61
N VAL A 935 -3.92 56.39 8.75
CA VAL A 935 -4.28 54.97 8.73
C VAL A 935 -4.67 54.60 7.31
N ILE A 936 -3.91 53.70 6.68
CA ILE A 936 -4.04 53.38 5.25
C ILE A 936 -4.25 51.88 5.07
N THR A 937 -5.27 51.49 4.31
CA THR A 937 -5.43 50.10 3.86
C THR A 937 -4.72 49.95 2.52
N PRO A 938 -3.66 49.12 2.43
CA PRO A 938 -2.98 48.90 1.17
C PRO A 938 -3.75 47.94 0.26
N GLU A 939 -3.59 48.11 -1.05
CA GLU A 939 -4.31 47.33 -2.06
C GLU A 939 -3.42 46.90 -3.23
N ALA A 940 -3.84 45.84 -3.93
CA ALA A 940 -3.22 45.40 -5.17
C ALA A 940 -4.28 44.91 -6.16
N ALA A 941 -4.02 45.14 -7.44
CA ALA A 941 -4.92 44.85 -8.54
C ALA A 941 -4.20 44.34 -9.77
N VAL A 942 -4.90 43.53 -10.55
CA VAL A 942 -4.54 43.20 -11.93
C VAL A 942 -5.46 43.98 -12.85
N MET A 943 -4.89 44.80 -13.72
CA MET A 943 -5.62 45.64 -14.67
C MET A 943 -5.38 45.19 -16.11
N ARG A 944 -6.43 45.21 -16.93
CA ARG A 944 -6.37 44.88 -18.36
C ARG A 944 -7.28 45.83 -19.13
N ASN A 945 -6.78 46.42 -20.23
CA ASN A 945 -7.51 47.39 -21.05
C ASN A 945 -8.11 48.57 -20.26
N GLY A 946 -7.42 49.03 -19.20
CA GLY A 946 -7.88 50.14 -18.34
C GLY A 946 -8.96 49.76 -17.31
N GLY A 947 -9.36 48.49 -17.22
CA GLY A 947 -10.28 47.98 -16.20
C GLY A 947 -9.60 47.06 -15.19
N VAL A 948 -10.13 47.01 -13.96
CA VAL A 948 -9.71 46.08 -12.90
C VAL A 948 -10.29 44.69 -13.18
N VAL A 949 -9.42 43.67 -13.24
CA VAL A 949 -9.79 42.27 -13.48
C VAL A 949 -9.86 41.50 -12.16
N GLN A 950 -8.86 41.72 -11.30
CA GLN A 950 -8.78 41.16 -9.95
C GLN A 950 -8.31 42.28 -9.02
N TRP A 951 -8.83 42.30 -7.81
CA TRP A 951 -8.43 43.27 -6.78
C TRP A 951 -8.61 42.65 -5.40
N ASN A 952 -7.70 42.97 -4.50
CA ASN A 952 -7.87 42.73 -3.08
C ASN A 952 -7.13 43.81 -2.28
N GLN A 953 -7.48 43.94 -1.01
CA GLN A 953 -6.83 44.81 -0.04
C GLN A 953 -6.35 44.00 1.15
N GLY A 954 -5.34 44.50 1.85
CA GLY A 954 -4.82 43.85 3.04
C GLY A 954 -5.81 43.93 4.22
N THR A 955 -5.74 42.97 5.16
CA THR A 955 -6.68 42.92 6.28
C THR A 955 -6.26 43.82 7.45
N HIS A 956 -4.99 44.23 7.46
CA HIS A 956 -4.44 45.16 8.45
C HIS A 956 -4.09 46.50 7.83
N ASN A 957 -4.49 47.58 8.49
CA ASN A 957 -4.06 48.92 8.07
C ASN A 957 -2.60 49.15 8.41
N ILE A 958 -1.94 49.97 7.60
CA ILE A 958 -0.65 50.58 7.93
C ILE A 958 -0.95 51.84 8.75
N SER A 959 -0.35 51.92 9.94
CA SER A 959 -0.59 53.01 10.90
C SER A 959 0.67 53.32 11.70
N ALA A 960 0.90 54.59 12.02
CA ALA A 960 1.93 54.98 12.98
C ALA A 960 1.57 54.64 14.44
N ASN A 961 0.28 54.41 14.71
CA ASN A 961 -0.19 53.88 15.99
C ASN A 961 -0.17 52.36 15.91
N CYS A 962 0.69 51.73 16.72
CA CYS A 962 0.84 50.28 16.84
C CYS A 962 0.80 49.86 18.31
N ASP A 963 0.14 48.73 18.57
CA ASP A 963 0.06 48.14 19.91
C ASP A 963 1.32 47.34 20.25
N TRP A 964 1.92 46.66 19.26
CA TRP A 964 3.14 45.86 19.41
C TRP A 964 4.13 46.21 18.29
N GLU A 965 5.42 46.28 18.60
CA GLU A 965 6.49 46.42 17.60
C GLU A 965 6.60 45.11 16.81
N ASN A 966 5.89 45.04 15.68
CA ASN A 966 5.62 43.82 14.94
C ASN A 966 6.24 43.85 13.53
N TYR A 967 7.26 43.01 13.31
CA TYR A 967 7.89 42.80 12.01
C TYR A 967 7.46 41.49 11.33
N ASN A 968 6.44 40.82 11.85
CA ASN A 968 5.73 39.74 11.17
C ASN A 968 4.80 40.34 10.10
N PRO A 969 5.02 40.07 8.80
CA PRO A 969 4.29 40.76 7.75
C PRO A 969 2.87 40.22 7.60
N GLU A 970 1.97 41.11 7.17
CA GLU A 970 0.71 40.71 6.55
C GLU A 970 1.00 40.20 5.14
N VAL A 971 0.35 39.12 4.71
CA VAL A 971 0.46 38.59 3.35
C VAL A 971 -0.93 38.45 2.74
N MET A 972 -1.18 39.19 1.65
CA MET A 972 -2.45 39.21 0.92
C MET A 972 -2.34 38.51 -0.44
N LEU A 973 -3.47 37.96 -0.88
CA LEU A 973 -3.61 37.28 -2.17
C LEU A 973 -4.68 37.99 -3.02
N VAL A 974 -4.36 38.30 -4.27
CA VAL A 974 -5.29 38.80 -5.28
C VAL A 974 -5.50 37.68 -6.30
N GLY A 975 -6.75 37.29 -6.54
CA GLY A 975 -7.10 36.16 -7.40
C GLY A 975 -7.13 34.80 -6.67
N PRO A 976 -7.43 33.69 -7.37
CA PRO A 976 -7.71 32.39 -6.76
C PRO A 976 -6.48 31.59 -6.27
N GLY A 977 -5.27 32.14 -6.24
CA GLY A 977 -4.06 31.37 -5.91
C GLY A 977 -3.69 30.36 -7.01
N LEU A 978 -2.61 29.59 -6.81
CA LEU A 978 -2.16 28.53 -7.73
C LEU A 978 -2.37 27.11 -7.17
N LEU A 979 -3.16 26.99 -6.09
CA LEU A 979 -3.41 25.74 -5.34
C LEU A 979 -4.74 25.08 -5.73
#